data_AF-A0A812Y8G8-F1
#
_entry.id   AF-A0A812Y8G8-F1
#
_cell.length_a   1.000
_cell.length_b   1.000
_cell.length_c   1.000
_cell.angle_alpha   90.00
_cell.angle_beta   90.00
_cell.angle_gamma   90.00
#
_symmetry.space_group_name_H-M   'P 1'
#
loop_
_entity.id
_entity.type
_entity.pdbx_description
1 polymer ?
#
loop_
_entity_poly.entity_id
_entity_poly.type
_entity_poly.pdbx_seq_one_letter_code
_entity_poly.pdbx_strand_id
1 'polypeptide(L)'
;KVFRGGIQQRLRAAGADRPAPYQEGIATDSESDGDEDDGGDDGGPPDHDPDLMKSLCPKSCLGRELLELFAWGNMSPQLLQKLADAARKDMVTTLEEEHGVSASAAASPSCLQELTMLASIGSFGKFSNKCYSDLMRKVEPRMCMAETYKAKLCFANPPGEHTQELLLPHELFACMYEDHGEAFVRNVCGDEETRLGFWDRMRTVPHPAWEGHPVQTRDLKGAIPIAVHGDEVPIAGIGKQWSKKLLNVSWSSLLGESSTKSTQYWCFGLIEKTGIKEGPKATMQQLWKIFAWSLTALWLGYWPTRDHEGRRFPAGSIQAERAGQALAGGFYGVLWSLIGDLDYFTQILQLPNYNNATMPCPLCRASLSGNLTWSNFSSTAPWRATMWRPHTWHLWPDRSRNPVFSIPGVSSLQIALDYMHSKYLGTDQFQFGSVLSLLVYDVMDEGSPELNLAACWRFMREYYRIHQTAVRFRSMSRLTMFTRRSGGPKLRGKAAEIRYFGEVLLALWTTYCNDELLVHKQVTLLLKRNVFMERMITEHQSDLFLDDGPAALFQQACADMLVLHGELALHFSAEGMQYFALTSKAHMLQHACDLSRCLSPRTVWCFIGEDLQQKLQRVASMSLKGNVGPNAINKMFRRYRLGLNLIFEASS
;
A
#
# COMPACT_ATOMS: atom_id res chain seq x y z
N LYS A 1 26.50 -34.70 31.29
CA LYS A 1 27.66 -34.04 31.96
C LYS A 1 28.99 -34.31 31.24
N VAL A 2 28.99 -34.36 29.90
CA VAL A 2 30.17 -34.41 29.03
C VAL A 2 29.89 -33.44 27.87
N PHE A 3 29.85 -32.13 28.16
CA PHE A 3 29.62 -31.07 27.16
C PHE A 3 30.00 -29.69 27.74
N ARG A 4 31.16 -29.60 28.37
CA ARG A 4 31.76 -28.33 28.83
C ARG A 4 33.25 -28.36 28.51
N GLY A 5 33.62 -27.91 27.30
CA GLY A 5 35.04 -27.89 26.93
C GLY A 5 35.40 -27.36 25.55
N GLY A 6 34.53 -26.60 24.85
CA GLY A 6 34.78 -26.23 23.45
C GLY A 6 34.49 -24.80 23.02
N ILE A 7 34.04 -23.91 23.92
CA ILE A 7 33.54 -22.57 23.52
C ILE A 7 34.17 -21.46 24.39
N GLN A 8 35.48 -21.51 24.59
CA GLN A 8 36.21 -20.42 25.25
C GLN A 8 37.54 -20.04 24.59
N GLN A 9 37.79 -20.48 23.36
CA GLN A 9 39.08 -20.26 22.67
C GLN A 9 38.97 -19.70 21.25
N ARG A 10 37.88 -18.98 20.91
CA ARG A 10 37.74 -18.26 19.62
C ARG A 10 37.21 -16.83 19.73
N LEU A 11 37.35 -16.18 20.90
CA LEU A 11 36.97 -14.77 21.12
C LEU A 11 38.16 -13.89 21.57
N ARG A 12 39.40 -14.24 21.19
CA ARG A 12 40.62 -13.46 21.50
C ARG A 12 41.56 -13.27 20.31
N ALA A 13 41.03 -13.13 19.10
CA ALA A 13 41.86 -12.76 17.94
C ALA A 13 41.04 -11.93 16.94
N ALA A 14 40.97 -10.61 17.21
CA ALA A 14 40.82 -9.54 16.22
C ALA A 14 40.48 -8.24 16.95
N GLY A 15 41.52 -7.56 17.44
CA GLY A 15 41.43 -6.19 17.93
C GLY A 15 42.63 -5.41 17.41
N ALA A 16 42.35 -4.15 17.05
CA ALA A 16 43.25 -3.07 16.65
C ALA A 16 43.74 -3.05 15.20
N ASP A 17 43.19 -2.13 14.40
CA ASP A 17 43.95 -0.92 14.01
C ASP A 17 43.01 0.20 13.52
N ARG A 18 43.24 1.42 14.03
CA ARG A 18 42.64 2.68 13.58
C ARG A 18 43.72 3.47 12.83
N PRO A 19 43.36 4.20 11.75
CA PRO A 19 44.10 5.41 11.38
C PRO A 19 43.32 6.68 11.74
N ALA A 20 44.10 7.71 12.04
CA ALA A 20 43.73 9.05 12.50
C ALA A 20 43.33 10.00 11.32
N PRO A 21 42.96 11.26 11.59
CA PRO A 21 42.15 12.10 10.70
C PRO A 21 42.99 12.84 9.65
N TYR A 22 42.35 13.18 8.52
CA TYR A 22 42.92 14.02 7.48
C TYR A 22 42.36 15.44 7.62
N GLN A 23 43.24 16.42 7.78
CA GLN A 23 42.93 17.86 7.80
C GLN A 23 43.18 18.52 6.44
N GLU A 24 42.31 19.48 6.16
CA GLU A 24 42.39 20.71 5.35
C GLU A 24 43.48 20.90 4.29
N GLY A 25 43.01 21.30 3.10
CA GLY A 25 43.75 22.04 2.09
C GLY A 25 42.86 23.15 1.52
N ILE A 26 43.21 24.39 1.85
CA ILE A 26 42.69 25.65 1.30
C ILE A 26 43.30 25.86 -0.09
N ALA A 27 42.50 26.28 -1.06
CA ALA A 27 42.98 26.97 -2.26
C ALA A 27 41.97 28.05 -2.66
N THR A 28 42.49 29.26 -2.81
CA THR A 28 41.84 30.50 -3.25
C THR A 28 41.79 30.59 -4.77
N ASP A 29 41.18 31.69 -5.25
CA ASP A 29 41.22 32.28 -6.60
C ASP A 29 39.98 31.97 -7.45
N SER A 30 39.41 32.87 -8.25
CA SER A 30 39.41 34.34 -8.35
C SER A 30 38.31 34.69 -9.38
N GLU A 31 37.94 35.96 -9.43
CA GLU A 31 36.90 36.60 -10.25
C GLU A 31 37.01 36.35 -11.77
N SER A 32 35.87 36.40 -12.49
CA SER A 32 35.68 37.35 -13.59
C SER A 32 34.29 37.26 -14.22
N ASP A 33 33.79 38.46 -14.52
CA ASP A 33 32.53 38.82 -15.17
C ASP A 33 32.45 38.37 -16.64
N GLY A 34 31.22 38.32 -17.15
CA GLY A 34 30.92 38.10 -18.56
C GLY A 34 29.43 38.19 -18.84
N ASP A 35 28.91 39.42 -18.82
CA ASP A 35 27.67 39.80 -19.50
C ASP A 35 27.77 39.48 -20.99
N GLU A 36 26.75 38.89 -21.59
CA GLU A 36 26.41 39.13 -22.99
C GLU A 36 24.92 38.89 -23.26
N ASP A 37 24.34 39.97 -23.76
CA ASP A 37 22.99 40.25 -24.20
C ASP A 37 22.84 39.75 -25.65
N ASP A 38 21.73 39.09 -26.00
CA ASP A 38 21.25 39.13 -27.39
C ASP A 38 19.79 38.67 -27.56
N GLY A 39 18.96 39.61 -27.99
CA GLY A 39 18.30 39.53 -29.30
C GLY A 39 17.13 38.56 -29.46
N GLY A 40 15.92 39.11 -29.53
CA GLY A 40 14.66 38.38 -29.73
C GLY A 40 14.38 37.90 -31.16
N ASP A 41 13.33 37.09 -31.28
CA ASP A 41 12.56 36.92 -32.51
C ASP A 41 11.11 36.50 -32.15
N ASP A 42 10.16 37.37 -32.51
CA ASP A 42 8.72 37.29 -32.23
C ASP A 42 8.02 36.54 -33.38
N GLY A 43 7.88 35.22 -33.22
CA GLY A 43 7.07 34.37 -34.11
C GLY A 43 5.73 34.04 -33.47
N GLY A 44 4.69 34.82 -33.78
CA GLY A 44 3.31 34.54 -33.35
C GLY A 44 2.82 33.17 -33.86
N PRO A 45 2.11 32.37 -33.03
CA PRO A 45 1.66 31.05 -33.44
C PRO A 45 0.42 31.14 -34.36
N PRO A 46 0.27 30.20 -35.32
CA PRO A 46 -0.91 30.15 -36.19
C PRO A 46 -2.16 29.73 -35.42
N ASP A 47 -3.30 30.26 -35.85
CA ASP A 47 -4.64 29.96 -35.34
C ASP A 47 -4.88 28.44 -35.23
N HIS A 48 -5.08 27.97 -34.00
CA HIS A 48 -5.44 26.59 -33.70
C HIS A 48 -6.94 26.50 -33.40
N ASP A 49 -7.62 25.64 -34.17
CA ASP A 49 -8.99 25.19 -33.96
C ASP A 49 -9.21 24.69 -32.50
N PRO A 50 -10.05 25.36 -31.69
CA PRO A 50 -10.23 25.08 -30.26
C PRO A 50 -10.97 23.77 -29.97
N ASP A 51 -11.60 23.13 -30.96
CA ASP A 51 -12.40 21.91 -30.73
C ASP A 51 -11.60 20.60 -30.84
N LEU A 52 -10.36 20.61 -31.36
CA LEU A 52 -9.50 19.43 -31.41
C LEU A 52 -8.72 19.15 -30.09
N MET A 53 -8.88 20.00 -29.06
CA MET A 53 -8.02 20.06 -27.87
C MET A 53 -8.55 19.36 -26.60
N LYS A 54 -9.76 18.75 -26.62
CA LYS A 54 -10.51 18.54 -25.38
C LYS A 54 -10.21 17.29 -24.53
N SER A 55 -9.45 16.29 -25.00
CA SER A 55 -9.07 15.11 -24.18
C SER A 55 -7.84 14.39 -24.74
N LEU A 56 -7.04 13.79 -23.86
CA LEU A 56 -5.87 12.96 -24.19
C LEU A 56 -6.28 11.54 -24.61
N CYS A 57 -7.37 11.33 -25.35
CA CYS A 57 -7.71 10.00 -25.85
C CYS A 57 -6.67 9.56 -26.92
N PRO A 58 -5.75 8.62 -26.62
CA PRO A 58 -4.72 8.21 -27.58
C PRO A 58 -5.38 7.51 -28.76
N LYS A 59 -5.03 7.90 -29.98
CA LYS A 59 -5.58 7.34 -31.23
C LYS A 59 -4.68 6.24 -31.81
N SER A 60 -3.43 6.16 -31.34
CA SER A 60 -2.48 5.10 -31.64
C SER A 60 -2.41 4.11 -30.48
N CYS A 61 -2.67 2.81 -30.73
CA CYS A 61 -2.48 1.76 -29.72
C CYS A 61 -1.03 1.74 -29.20
N LEU A 62 -0.05 1.94 -30.09
CA LEU A 62 1.36 2.04 -29.69
C LEU A 62 1.63 3.32 -28.90
N GLY A 63 1.09 4.46 -29.34
CA GLY A 63 1.23 5.74 -28.61
C GLY A 63 0.73 5.63 -27.17
N ARG A 64 -0.45 5.04 -27.01
CA ARG A 64 -1.06 4.71 -25.71
C ARG A 64 -0.16 3.84 -24.84
N GLU A 65 0.30 2.70 -25.37
CA GLU A 65 1.16 1.77 -24.64
C GLU A 65 2.48 2.44 -24.21
N LEU A 66 3.10 3.22 -25.10
CA LEU A 66 4.31 3.97 -24.79
C LEU A 66 4.07 4.96 -23.64
N LEU A 67 2.97 5.72 -23.68
CA LEU A 67 2.58 6.65 -22.62
C LEU A 67 2.30 5.92 -21.31
N GLU A 68 1.63 4.76 -21.33
CA GLU A 68 1.38 3.95 -20.14
C GLU A 68 2.67 3.44 -19.52
N LEU A 69 3.58 2.87 -20.32
CA LEU A 69 4.89 2.40 -19.87
C LEU A 69 5.72 3.53 -19.26
N PHE A 70 5.65 4.73 -19.84
CA PHE A 70 6.27 5.92 -19.27
C PHE A 70 5.60 6.32 -17.94
N ALA A 71 4.27 6.46 -17.90
CA ALA A 71 3.52 6.89 -16.73
C ALA A 71 3.79 6.01 -15.50
N TRP A 72 3.84 4.69 -15.69
CA TRP A 72 4.09 3.72 -14.60
C TRP A 72 5.57 3.43 -14.33
N GLY A 73 6.48 4.22 -14.90
CA GLY A 73 7.91 4.14 -14.63
C GLY A 73 8.62 2.92 -15.22
N ASN A 74 8.01 2.25 -16.19
CA ASN A 74 8.64 1.14 -16.93
C ASN A 74 9.50 1.64 -18.10
N MET A 75 9.35 2.91 -18.50
CA MET A 75 10.06 3.51 -19.62
C MET A 75 10.57 4.93 -19.32
N SER A 76 11.75 5.27 -19.86
CA SER A 76 12.28 6.64 -19.87
C SER A 76 11.67 7.45 -21.03
N PRO A 77 11.54 8.78 -20.91
CA PRO A 77 11.02 9.59 -22.00
C PRO A 77 11.94 9.55 -23.24
N GLN A 78 13.23 9.30 -23.06
CA GLN A 78 14.17 9.13 -24.18
C GLN A 78 13.93 7.82 -24.94
N LEU A 79 13.65 6.73 -24.24
CA LEU A 79 13.33 5.46 -24.90
C LEU A 79 11.98 5.53 -25.61
N LEU A 80 10.98 6.17 -24.97
CA LEU A 80 9.68 6.46 -25.57
C LEU A 80 9.85 7.22 -26.89
N GLN A 81 10.62 8.30 -26.87
CA GLN A 81 10.89 9.12 -28.07
C GLN A 81 11.48 8.29 -29.21
N LYS A 82 12.51 7.49 -28.91
CA LYS A 82 13.21 6.67 -29.90
C LYS A 82 12.28 5.64 -30.55
N LEU A 83 11.45 4.97 -29.75
CA LEU A 83 10.50 3.98 -30.25
C LEU A 83 9.40 4.65 -31.09
N ALA A 84 8.89 5.80 -30.64
CA ALA A 84 7.90 6.56 -31.41
C ALA A 84 8.47 7.07 -32.74
N ASP A 85 9.72 7.54 -32.79
CA ASP A 85 10.34 8.00 -34.03
C ASP A 85 10.64 6.86 -35.00
N ALA A 86 11.05 5.69 -34.51
CA ALA A 86 11.20 4.49 -35.34
C ALA A 86 9.85 4.09 -35.97
N ALA A 87 8.81 3.93 -35.15
CA ALA A 87 7.47 3.57 -35.65
C ALA A 87 6.90 4.61 -36.62
N ARG A 88 7.15 5.91 -36.37
CA ARG A 88 6.77 7.00 -37.28
C ARG A 88 7.47 6.88 -38.63
N LYS A 89 8.77 6.59 -38.65
CA LYS A 89 9.54 6.41 -39.90
C LYS A 89 9.01 5.23 -40.71
N ASP A 90 8.80 4.09 -40.06
CA ASP A 90 8.26 2.90 -40.72
C ASP A 90 6.89 3.19 -41.35
N MET A 91 5.98 3.85 -40.62
CA MET A 91 4.67 4.24 -41.16
C MET A 91 4.76 5.22 -42.33
N VAL A 92 5.65 6.21 -42.28
CA VAL A 92 5.84 7.16 -43.38
C VAL A 92 6.34 6.43 -44.62
N THR A 93 7.31 5.53 -44.47
CA THR A 93 7.82 4.71 -45.57
C THR A 93 6.71 3.86 -46.21
N THR A 94 5.90 3.18 -45.41
CA THR A 94 4.77 2.37 -45.95
C THR A 94 3.75 3.24 -46.69
N LEU A 95 3.41 4.42 -46.16
CA LEU A 95 2.45 5.32 -46.83
C LEU A 95 2.98 5.85 -48.16
N GLU A 96 4.26 6.21 -48.22
CA GLU A 96 4.92 6.68 -49.43
C GLU A 96 4.98 5.56 -50.49
N GLU A 97 5.28 4.33 -50.08
CA GLU A 97 5.31 3.14 -50.95
C GLU A 97 3.92 2.76 -51.50
N GLU A 98 2.88 2.76 -50.66
CA GLU A 98 1.55 2.29 -51.04
C GLU A 98 0.75 3.34 -51.85
N HIS A 99 0.92 4.63 -51.55
CA HIS A 99 0.03 5.67 -52.09
C HIS A 99 0.73 6.62 -53.07
N GLY A 100 2.06 6.59 -53.20
CA GLY A 100 2.80 7.49 -54.10
C GLY A 100 2.61 8.99 -53.79
N VAL A 101 2.02 9.31 -52.64
CA VAL A 101 1.79 10.68 -52.16
C VAL A 101 2.81 10.95 -51.05
N SER A 102 3.54 12.05 -51.17
CA SER A 102 4.41 12.53 -50.08
C SER A 102 3.59 12.65 -48.79
N ALA A 103 4.08 12.10 -47.68
CA ALA A 103 3.42 12.16 -46.37
C ALA A 103 3.11 13.60 -45.89
N SER A 104 3.66 14.62 -46.55
CA SER A 104 3.36 16.04 -46.31
C SER A 104 2.06 16.57 -46.94
N ALA A 105 1.47 15.86 -47.91
CA ALA A 105 0.34 16.36 -48.72
C ALA A 105 -1.04 15.72 -48.42
N ALA A 106 -1.08 14.55 -47.77
CA ALA A 106 -2.33 13.91 -47.35
C ALA A 106 -2.62 14.20 -45.86
N ALA A 107 -3.89 14.33 -45.49
CA ALA A 107 -4.31 14.41 -44.09
C ALA A 107 -3.78 13.17 -43.35
N SER A 108 -2.69 13.34 -42.59
CA SER A 108 -2.00 12.24 -41.94
C SER A 108 -2.97 11.47 -41.03
N PRO A 109 -2.98 10.12 -41.08
CA PRO A 109 -3.76 9.31 -40.16
C PRO A 109 -3.55 9.77 -38.72
N SER A 110 -4.62 9.80 -37.92
CA SER A 110 -4.55 10.32 -36.55
C SER A 110 -3.51 9.61 -35.67
N CYS A 111 -3.27 8.31 -35.90
CA CYS A 111 -2.21 7.54 -35.26
C CYS A 111 -0.80 8.04 -35.63
N LEU A 112 -0.57 8.47 -36.88
CA LEU A 112 0.70 9.06 -37.32
C LEU A 112 0.93 10.43 -36.68
N GLN A 113 -0.13 11.23 -36.49
CA GLN A 113 -0.03 12.53 -35.81
C GLN A 113 0.42 12.36 -34.36
N GLU A 114 -0.14 11.36 -33.64
CA GLU A 114 0.26 11.07 -32.26
C GLU A 114 1.70 10.57 -32.17
N LEU A 115 2.09 9.61 -33.01
CA LEU A 115 3.48 9.12 -33.04
C LEU A 115 4.45 10.23 -33.44
N THR A 116 4.06 11.14 -34.32
CA THR A 116 4.86 12.33 -34.67
C THR A 116 5.00 13.27 -33.48
N MET A 117 3.92 13.49 -32.71
CA MET A 117 3.97 14.28 -31.49
C MET A 117 4.95 13.68 -30.47
N LEU A 118 4.89 12.36 -30.23
CA LEU A 118 5.80 11.66 -29.31
C LEU A 118 7.23 11.61 -29.84
N ALA A 119 7.43 11.39 -31.14
CA ALA A 119 8.74 11.38 -31.78
C ALA A 119 9.43 12.75 -31.69
N SER A 120 8.65 13.84 -31.76
CA SER A 120 9.17 15.22 -31.77
C SER A 120 9.77 15.69 -30.44
N ILE A 121 9.54 15.00 -29.32
CA ILE A 121 10.02 15.45 -28.00
C ILE A 121 11.56 15.53 -27.96
N GLY A 122 12.09 16.54 -27.27
CA GLY A 122 13.54 16.81 -27.27
C GLY A 122 14.08 17.13 -28.66
N SER A 123 13.29 17.77 -29.53
CA SER A 123 13.63 18.06 -30.93
C SER A 123 14.05 16.79 -31.68
N PHE A 124 13.15 15.80 -31.73
CA PHE A 124 13.42 14.48 -32.31
C PHE A 124 14.61 13.76 -31.66
N GLY A 125 14.72 13.90 -30.33
CA GLY A 125 15.78 13.27 -29.53
C GLY A 125 17.14 13.98 -29.54
N LYS A 126 17.31 15.08 -30.30
CA LYS A 126 18.53 15.91 -30.30
C LYS A 126 18.89 16.42 -28.90
N PHE A 127 17.89 16.76 -28.08
CA PHE A 127 18.04 17.25 -26.72
C PHE A 127 17.46 16.27 -25.70
N SER A 128 18.20 15.20 -25.43
CA SER A 128 17.76 14.10 -24.55
C SER A 128 17.34 14.54 -23.14
N ASN A 129 17.94 15.59 -22.59
CA ASN A 129 17.59 16.16 -21.28
C ASN A 129 16.25 16.91 -21.28
N LYS A 130 15.75 17.33 -22.45
CA LYS A 130 14.46 18.06 -22.61
C LYS A 130 13.27 17.14 -22.92
N CYS A 131 13.51 15.86 -23.28
CA CYS A 131 12.43 14.92 -23.62
C CYS A 131 11.34 14.84 -22.54
N TYR A 132 11.70 14.86 -21.25
CA TYR A 132 10.71 14.83 -20.16
C TYR A 132 9.82 16.08 -20.15
N SER A 133 10.43 17.27 -20.12
CA SER A 133 9.68 18.53 -20.05
C SER A 133 8.82 18.73 -21.29
N ASP A 134 9.32 18.36 -22.46
CA ASP A 134 8.58 18.45 -23.72
C ASP A 134 7.40 17.49 -23.77
N LEU A 135 7.60 16.24 -23.33
CA LEU A 135 6.51 15.27 -23.23
C LEU A 135 5.41 15.80 -22.32
N MET A 136 5.75 16.20 -21.09
CA MET A 136 4.74 16.67 -20.15
C MET A 136 4.02 17.94 -20.64
N ARG A 137 4.74 18.88 -21.27
CA ARG A 137 4.13 20.07 -21.89
C ARG A 137 3.10 19.73 -22.96
N LYS A 138 3.29 18.64 -23.71
CA LYS A 138 2.38 18.20 -24.77
C LYS A 138 1.18 17.41 -24.23
N VAL A 139 1.35 16.64 -23.14
CA VAL A 139 0.29 15.75 -22.63
C VAL A 139 -0.53 16.36 -21.49
N GLU A 140 0.06 17.15 -20.59
CA GLU A 140 -0.64 17.67 -19.41
C GLU A 140 -1.85 18.56 -19.74
N PRO A 141 -1.78 19.48 -20.72
CA PRO A 141 -2.93 20.30 -21.07
C PRO A 141 -4.14 19.52 -21.59
N ARG A 142 -3.93 18.25 -21.98
CA ARG A 142 -4.97 17.37 -22.52
C ARG A 142 -5.53 16.40 -21.48
N MET A 143 -4.95 16.37 -20.27
CA MET A 143 -5.39 15.45 -19.22
C MET A 143 -6.66 15.98 -18.55
N CYS A 144 -7.70 15.14 -18.50
CA CYS A 144 -8.94 15.39 -17.79
C CYS A 144 -8.83 14.84 -16.35
N MET A 145 -7.81 15.24 -15.61
CA MET A 145 -7.57 14.76 -14.24
C MET A 145 -7.41 15.93 -13.28
N ALA A 146 -7.96 15.80 -12.07
CA ALA A 146 -7.81 16.77 -10.99
C ALA A 146 -6.37 17.31 -10.89
N GLU A 147 -6.23 18.63 -10.81
CA GLU A 147 -4.94 19.28 -10.62
C GLU A 147 -4.32 18.90 -9.28
N THR A 148 -3.00 19.06 -9.18
CA THR A 148 -2.32 18.86 -7.90
C THR A 148 -2.44 20.10 -7.02
N TYR A 149 -2.75 19.87 -5.76
CA TYR A 149 -2.67 20.89 -4.73
C TYR A 149 -1.21 21.16 -4.38
N LYS A 150 -0.79 22.42 -4.51
CA LYS A 150 0.58 22.88 -4.27
C LYS A 150 0.70 23.43 -2.85
N ALA A 151 1.32 22.67 -1.96
CA ALA A 151 1.56 23.08 -0.58
C ALA A 151 3.01 23.54 -0.37
N LYS A 152 3.21 24.74 0.19
CA LYS A 152 4.53 25.18 0.66
C LYS A 152 4.81 24.53 2.02
N LEU A 153 5.83 23.68 2.08
CA LEU A 153 6.19 22.91 3.27
C LEU A 153 7.66 23.13 3.61
N CYS A 154 7.99 23.02 4.90
CA CYS A 154 9.37 23.00 5.35
C CYS A 154 9.88 21.55 5.40
N PHE A 155 11.12 21.35 4.96
CA PHE A 155 11.82 20.07 4.92
C PHE A 155 13.13 20.17 5.72
N ALA A 156 13.81 19.05 5.94
CA ALA A 156 15.10 19.01 6.61
C ALA A 156 16.23 19.24 5.59
N ASN A 157 17.20 20.12 5.88
CA ASN A 157 18.29 20.49 4.96
C ASN A 157 18.98 19.30 4.26
N PRO A 158 19.34 19.40 2.96
CA PRO A 158 19.30 20.61 2.13
C PRO A 158 17.91 21.11 1.67
N PRO A 159 16.77 20.39 1.77
CA PRO A 159 15.50 21.03 1.47
C PRO A 159 15.00 21.88 2.65
N GLY A 160 14.95 23.20 2.47
CA GLY A 160 14.31 24.17 3.37
C GLY A 160 12.80 24.29 3.09
N GLU A 161 12.31 25.50 2.79
CA GLU A 161 10.93 25.68 2.30
C GLU A 161 10.84 25.29 0.82
N HIS A 162 9.94 24.37 0.48
CA HIS A 162 9.71 23.89 -0.88
C HIS A 162 8.22 23.62 -1.13
N THR A 163 7.81 23.73 -2.39
CA THR A 163 6.48 23.31 -2.82
C THR A 163 6.45 21.80 -3.04
N GLN A 164 5.54 21.11 -2.36
CA GLN A 164 5.20 19.72 -2.64
C GLN A 164 3.76 19.63 -3.15
N GLU A 165 3.58 18.79 -4.16
CA GLU A 165 2.27 18.50 -4.75
C GLU A 165 1.57 17.36 -4.02
N LEU A 166 0.24 17.44 -3.94
CA LEU A 166 -0.66 16.42 -3.41
C LEU A 166 -1.85 16.26 -4.36
N LEU A 167 -2.40 15.05 -4.43
CA LEU A 167 -3.68 14.80 -5.07
C LEU A 167 -4.75 14.73 -3.96
N LEU A 168 -5.64 15.72 -3.91
CA LEU A 168 -6.61 15.84 -2.82
C LEU A 168 -7.80 14.88 -3.03
N PRO A 169 -8.18 14.09 -2.01
CA PRO A 169 -9.35 13.21 -2.10
C PRO A 169 -10.63 13.85 -2.64
N HIS A 170 -11.05 15.01 -2.10
CA HIS A 170 -12.31 15.64 -2.56
C HIS A 170 -12.24 16.14 -4.02
N GLU A 171 -11.10 16.66 -4.46
CA GLU A 171 -10.93 17.14 -5.84
C GLU A 171 -10.87 15.97 -6.83
N LEU A 172 -10.16 14.89 -6.49
CA LEU A 172 -10.14 13.68 -7.31
C LEU A 172 -11.52 13.04 -7.39
N PHE A 173 -12.22 12.95 -6.26
CA PHE A 173 -13.58 12.40 -6.19
C PHE A 173 -14.56 13.19 -7.06
N ALA A 174 -14.53 14.53 -6.99
CA ALA A 174 -15.35 15.40 -7.83
C ALA A 174 -14.99 15.26 -9.32
N CYS A 175 -13.71 15.28 -9.67
CA CYS A 175 -13.24 15.10 -11.05
C CYS A 175 -13.67 13.73 -11.62
N MET A 176 -13.58 12.66 -10.84
CA MET A 176 -14.07 11.34 -11.29
C MET A 176 -15.58 11.36 -11.56
N TYR A 177 -16.37 12.04 -10.73
CA TYR A 177 -17.81 12.17 -10.94
C TYR A 177 -18.14 13.03 -12.16
N GLU A 178 -17.49 14.18 -12.32
CA GLU A 178 -17.76 15.17 -13.38
C GLU A 178 -17.27 14.68 -14.76
N ASP A 179 -16.05 14.14 -14.81
CA ASP A 179 -15.35 13.86 -16.07
C ASP A 179 -15.27 12.36 -16.41
N HIS A 180 -15.47 11.46 -15.42
CA HIS A 180 -15.27 10.02 -15.57
C HIS A 180 -16.40 9.18 -14.95
N GLY A 181 -17.65 9.55 -15.22
CA GLY A 181 -18.84 9.00 -14.54
C GLY A 181 -18.90 7.46 -14.49
N GLU A 182 -18.55 6.75 -15.56
CA GLU A 182 -18.51 5.28 -15.56
C GLU A 182 -17.46 4.71 -14.60
N ALA A 183 -16.25 5.29 -14.62
CA ALA A 183 -15.18 4.91 -13.70
C ALA A 183 -15.54 5.26 -12.25
N PHE A 184 -16.24 6.39 -12.01
CA PHE A 184 -16.74 6.75 -10.69
C PHE A 184 -17.75 5.73 -10.16
N VAL A 185 -18.76 5.37 -10.96
CA VAL A 185 -19.77 4.38 -10.56
C VAL A 185 -19.12 3.04 -10.24
N ARG A 186 -18.27 2.55 -11.14
CA ARG A 186 -17.63 1.24 -11.03
C ARG A 186 -16.58 1.14 -9.91
N ASN A 187 -15.72 2.15 -9.76
CA ASN A 187 -14.55 2.05 -8.90
C ASN A 187 -14.73 2.75 -7.54
N VAL A 188 -15.71 3.64 -7.41
CA VAL A 188 -15.90 4.48 -6.21
C VAL A 188 -17.29 4.29 -5.62
N CYS A 189 -18.34 4.51 -6.40
CA CYS A 189 -19.70 4.65 -5.90
C CYS A 189 -20.33 3.32 -5.47
N GLY A 190 -20.09 2.25 -6.25
CA GLY A 190 -20.89 1.04 -6.22
C GLY A 190 -22.34 1.30 -6.68
N ASP A 191 -23.09 0.24 -6.93
CA ASP A 191 -24.54 0.36 -7.11
C ASP A 191 -25.24 0.73 -5.79
N GLU A 192 -26.48 1.23 -5.90
CA GLU A 192 -27.24 1.69 -4.71
C GLU A 192 -27.56 0.56 -3.74
N GLU A 193 -27.84 -0.67 -4.24
CA GLU A 193 -28.16 -1.82 -3.41
C GLU A 193 -26.97 -2.22 -2.54
N THR A 194 -25.80 -2.38 -3.14
CA THR A 194 -24.54 -2.69 -2.45
C THR A 194 -24.19 -1.60 -1.42
N ARG A 195 -24.30 -0.31 -1.81
CA ARG A 195 -23.99 0.82 -0.93
C ARG A 195 -24.93 0.89 0.27
N LEU A 196 -26.24 0.75 0.07
CA LEU A 196 -27.21 0.74 1.16
C LEU A 196 -27.10 -0.52 2.02
N GLY A 197 -26.85 -1.68 1.39
CA GLY A 197 -26.61 -2.96 2.06
C GLY A 197 -25.42 -2.91 3.02
N PHE A 198 -24.33 -2.23 2.62
CA PHE A 198 -23.20 -1.97 3.51
C PHE A 198 -23.63 -1.26 4.80
N TRP A 199 -24.35 -0.14 4.68
CA TRP A 199 -24.77 0.63 5.86
C TRP A 199 -25.86 -0.06 6.67
N ASP A 200 -26.75 -0.83 6.03
CA ASP A 200 -27.70 -1.69 6.72
C ASP A 200 -26.97 -2.71 7.59
N ARG A 201 -25.93 -3.36 7.04
CA ARG A 201 -25.10 -4.29 7.81
C ARG A 201 -24.40 -3.62 8.99
N MET A 202 -23.81 -2.44 8.79
CA MET A 202 -23.16 -1.68 9.88
C MET A 202 -24.14 -1.28 10.98
N ARG A 203 -25.44 -1.19 10.68
CA ARG A 203 -26.49 -0.88 11.64
C ARG A 203 -27.02 -2.13 12.35
N THR A 204 -27.28 -3.22 11.62
CA THR A 204 -27.93 -4.44 12.14
C THR A 204 -26.95 -5.35 12.89
N VAL A 205 -25.71 -5.44 12.43
CA VAL A 205 -24.62 -6.13 13.10
C VAL A 205 -23.55 -5.09 13.41
N PRO A 206 -23.71 -4.34 14.52
CA PRO A 206 -23.02 -3.08 14.67
C PRO A 206 -21.51 -3.26 14.74
N HIS A 207 -20.83 -2.73 13.74
CA HIS A 207 -19.40 -2.48 13.80
C HIS A 207 -19.13 -1.55 15.00
N PRO A 208 -18.06 -1.74 15.80
CA PRO A 208 -17.81 -0.91 16.98
C PRO A 208 -17.75 0.61 16.67
N ALA A 209 -17.27 0.98 15.48
CA ALA A 209 -17.23 2.36 15.04
C ALA A 209 -18.60 2.98 14.69
N TRP A 210 -19.66 2.16 14.58
CA TRP A 210 -21.01 2.66 14.32
C TRP A 210 -21.57 3.44 15.51
N GLU A 211 -21.27 3.05 16.76
CA GLU A 211 -21.81 3.67 17.99
C GLU A 211 -21.61 5.20 17.99
N GLY A 212 -22.71 5.97 17.90
CA GLY A 212 -22.65 7.43 17.90
C GLY A 212 -21.97 8.06 16.68
N HIS A 213 -21.77 7.31 15.59
CA HIS A 213 -21.15 7.83 14.38
C HIS A 213 -22.03 8.91 13.72
N PRO A 214 -21.49 10.06 13.31
CA PRO A 214 -22.28 11.17 12.73
C PRO A 214 -22.93 10.83 11.37
N VAL A 215 -22.66 9.66 10.80
CA VAL A 215 -23.31 9.19 9.55
C VAL A 215 -24.74 8.77 9.79
N GLN A 216 -25.06 8.36 11.02
CA GLN A 216 -26.42 7.93 11.40
C GLN A 216 -27.48 9.02 11.19
N THR A 217 -27.08 10.29 11.19
CA THR A 217 -27.97 11.45 11.04
C THR A 217 -27.95 12.02 9.62
N ARG A 218 -27.30 11.35 8.66
CA ARG A 218 -27.18 11.80 7.27
C ARG A 218 -27.92 10.85 6.34
N ASP A 219 -28.16 11.32 5.11
CA ASP A 219 -28.69 10.46 4.04
C ASP A 219 -27.63 9.42 3.65
N LEU A 220 -27.97 8.15 3.76
CA LEU A 220 -27.09 7.03 3.45
C LEU A 220 -27.03 6.72 1.95
N LYS A 221 -27.97 7.22 1.14
CA LYS A 221 -27.96 7.01 -0.32
C LYS A 221 -26.73 7.59 -0.99
N GLY A 222 -26.25 8.73 -0.49
CA GLY A 222 -25.03 9.39 -0.95
C GLY A 222 -23.75 8.94 -0.24
N ALA A 223 -23.84 8.10 0.80
CA ALA A 223 -22.71 7.78 1.67
C ALA A 223 -21.84 6.66 1.09
N ILE A 224 -20.64 6.98 0.63
CA ILE A 224 -19.68 5.99 0.10
C ILE A 224 -18.65 5.66 1.18
N PRO A 225 -18.58 4.41 1.68
CA PRO A 225 -17.56 4.03 2.64
C PRO A 225 -16.19 3.96 1.95
N ILE A 226 -15.22 4.70 2.48
CA ILE A 226 -13.85 4.77 1.95
C ILE A 226 -12.83 4.28 2.97
N ALA A 227 -11.70 3.82 2.47
CA ALA A 227 -10.53 3.48 3.25
C ALA A 227 -9.34 4.38 2.92
N VAL A 228 -8.45 4.55 3.90
CA VAL A 228 -7.12 5.12 3.68
C VAL A 228 -6.11 4.04 3.99
N HIS A 229 -5.21 3.79 3.04
CA HIS A 229 -4.05 2.92 3.22
C HIS A 229 -2.79 3.78 3.32
N GLY A 230 -1.93 3.46 4.28
CA GLY A 230 -0.57 3.98 4.30
C GLY A 230 0.45 2.93 4.70
N ASP A 231 1.61 2.99 4.07
CA ASP A 231 2.77 2.13 4.37
C ASP A 231 4.03 2.65 3.64
N GLU A 232 5.20 2.18 4.04
CA GLU A 232 6.50 2.56 3.50
C GLU A 232 7.09 1.53 2.53
N VAL A 233 7.62 1.99 1.40
CA VAL A 233 8.31 1.13 0.42
C VAL A 233 9.77 1.59 0.21
N PRO A 234 10.75 0.67 0.15
CA PRO A 234 12.13 1.04 -0.17
C PRO A 234 12.23 1.50 -1.63
N ILE A 235 12.75 2.69 -1.91
CA ILE A 235 12.84 3.28 -3.27
C ILE A 235 14.28 3.40 -3.79
N ALA A 236 15.27 3.24 -2.92
CA ALA A 236 16.69 3.16 -3.29
C ALA A 236 17.42 2.25 -2.31
N GLY A 237 18.49 1.59 -2.76
CA GLY A 237 19.28 0.68 -1.92
C GLY A 237 18.47 -0.50 -1.40
N ILE A 238 17.62 -1.10 -2.24
CA ILE A 238 16.71 -2.18 -1.83
C ILE A 238 17.52 -3.34 -1.24
N GLY A 239 17.14 -3.77 -0.02
CA GLY A 239 17.85 -4.82 0.72
C GLY A 239 19.17 -4.37 1.34
N LYS A 240 19.50 -3.08 1.34
CA LYS A 240 20.68 -2.51 1.98
C LYS A 240 20.28 -1.70 3.23
N GLN A 241 21.18 -1.65 4.21
CA GLN A 241 20.97 -0.90 5.45
C GLN A 241 20.76 0.61 5.22
N TRP A 242 21.29 1.15 4.13
CA TRP A 242 21.14 2.55 3.74
C TRP A 242 19.92 2.83 2.86
N SER A 243 18.96 1.90 2.78
CA SER A 243 17.77 2.05 1.94
C SER A 243 17.05 3.38 2.23
N LYS A 244 16.62 4.06 1.16
CA LYS A 244 15.72 5.20 1.28
C LYS A 244 14.30 4.66 1.15
N LYS A 245 13.41 5.05 2.05
CA LYS A 245 12.00 4.69 2.01
C LYS A 245 11.14 5.85 1.58
N LEU A 246 10.04 5.52 0.92
CA LEU A 246 8.95 6.41 0.59
C LEU A 246 7.72 5.97 1.38
N LEU A 247 7.23 6.83 2.27
CA LEU A 247 5.87 6.70 2.77
C LEU A 247 4.91 7.02 1.63
N ASN A 248 3.90 6.18 1.43
CA ASN A 248 2.80 6.43 0.52
C ASN A 248 1.50 6.43 1.30
N VAL A 249 0.65 7.42 1.06
CA VAL A 249 -0.72 7.46 1.57
C VAL A 249 -1.69 7.56 0.40
N SER A 250 -2.69 6.69 0.42
CA SER A 250 -3.68 6.52 -0.63
C SER A 250 -5.07 6.30 -0.04
N TRP A 251 -6.12 6.60 -0.79
CA TRP A 251 -7.48 6.22 -0.43
C TRP A 251 -8.11 5.32 -1.49
N SER A 252 -9.17 4.63 -1.10
CA SER A 252 -9.99 3.79 -1.98
C SER A 252 -11.43 3.73 -1.49
N SER A 253 -12.35 3.34 -2.35
CA SER A 253 -13.69 2.94 -1.92
C SER A 253 -13.67 1.50 -1.42
N LEU A 254 -14.41 1.22 -0.34
CA LEU A 254 -14.67 -0.16 0.10
C LEU A 254 -15.64 -0.90 -0.83
N LEU A 255 -16.26 -0.20 -1.79
CA LEU A 255 -17.22 -0.74 -2.76
C LEU A 255 -16.60 -0.92 -4.16
N GLY A 256 -15.33 -0.57 -4.35
CA GLY A 256 -14.70 -0.60 -5.68
C GLY A 256 -14.31 -2.01 -6.12
N GLU A 257 -14.75 -2.42 -7.31
CA GLU A 257 -14.51 -3.77 -7.86
C GLU A 257 -13.67 -3.74 -9.16
N SER A 258 -12.39 -3.40 -9.03
CA SER A 258 -11.48 -3.36 -10.18
C SER A 258 -10.02 -3.58 -9.78
N SER A 259 -9.12 -3.43 -10.75
CA SER A 259 -7.68 -3.53 -10.53
C SER A 259 -7.18 -2.46 -9.56
N THR A 260 -6.08 -2.75 -8.86
CA THR A 260 -5.42 -1.82 -7.93
C THR A 260 -5.20 -0.42 -8.52
N LYS A 261 -4.80 -0.32 -9.79
CA LYS A 261 -4.56 0.99 -10.43
C LYS A 261 -5.84 1.81 -10.59
N SER A 262 -7.00 1.17 -10.61
CA SER A 262 -8.31 1.79 -10.84
C SER A 262 -9.06 2.08 -9.55
N THR A 263 -8.72 1.42 -8.43
CA THR A 263 -9.43 1.52 -7.15
C THR A 263 -8.62 2.14 -6.01
N GLN A 264 -7.29 2.16 -6.11
CA GLN A 264 -6.41 2.70 -5.08
C GLN A 264 -5.72 3.99 -5.55
N TYR A 265 -6.08 5.13 -4.94
CA TYR A 265 -5.68 6.45 -5.38
C TYR A 265 -4.61 7.07 -4.48
N TRP A 266 -3.40 7.27 -5.01
CA TRP A 266 -2.28 7.87 -4.29
C TRP A 266 -2.47 9.38 -4.10
N CYS A 267 -2.37 9.85 -2.85
CA CYS A 267 -2.65 11.24 -2.47
C CYS A 267 -1.42 12.04 -2.10
N PHE A 268 -0.51 11.46 -1.32
CA PHE A 268 0.76 12.09 -0.99
C PHE A 268 1.82 11.06 -0.62
N GLY A 269 3.08 11.48 -0.71
CA GLY A 269 4.20 10.70 -0.21
C GLY A 269 5.25 11.57 0.45
N LEU A 270 6.09 10.94 1.27
CA LEU A 270 7.24 11.58 1.90
C LEU A 270 8.43 10.63 1.89
N ILE A 271 9.58 11.12 1.43
CA ILE A 271 10.82 10.37 1.51
C ILE A 271 11.36 10.56 2.94
N GLU A 272 11.46 9.47 3.70
CA GLU A 272 11.65 9.46 5.17
C GLU A 272 12.71 10.46 5.68
N LYS A 273 13.83 10.59 4.95
CA LYS A 273 14.97 11.44 5.33
C LYS A 273 14.84 12.92 4.97
N THR A 274 13.78 13.33 4.28
CA THR A 274 13.63 14.70 3.79
C THR A 274 12.70 15.55 4.64
N GLY A 275 11.84 14.97 5.48
CA GLY A 275 10.93 15.72 6.33
C GLY A 275 11.58 16.26 7.61
N ILE A 276 11.09 17.40 8.09
CA ILE A 276 11.28 17.83 9.48
C ILE A 276 10.47 16.90 10.38
N LYS A 277 11.11 16.32 11.40
CA LYS A 277 10.51 15.29 12.26
C LYS A 277 9.59 15.85 13.33
N GLU A 278 9.92 17.00 13.90
CA GLU A 278 9.28 17.52 15.12
C GLU A 278 8.98 19.01 15.04
N GLY A 279 8.13 19.47 15.96
CA GLY A 279 7.71 20.87 16.07
C GLY A 279 6.54 21.24 15.16
N PRO A 280 6.08 22.51 15.22
CA PRO A 280 4.89 22.96 14.49
C PRO A 280 5.05 22.90 12.96
N LYS A 281 6.29 22.87 12.48
CA LYS A 281 6.65 22.74 11.06
C LYS A 281 6.98 21.30 10.66
N ALA A 282 6.68 20.30 11.50
CA ALA A 282 6.89 18.90 11.17
C ALA A 282 6.16 18.55 9.86
N THR A 283 6.92 18.15 8.84
CA THR A 283 6.41 18.00 7.46
C THR A 283 5.28 16.99 7.41
N MET A 284 5.42 15.87 8.13
CA MET A 284 4.41 14.82 8.18
C MET A 284 3.09 15.32 8.78
N GLN A 285 3.16 16.13 9.84
CA GLN A 285 1.97 16.68 10.48
C GLN A 285 1.23 17.66 9.55
N GLN A 286 1.97 18.47 8.79
CA GLN A 286 1.40 19.39 7.80
C GLN A 286 0.73 18.64 6.64
N LEU A 287 1.36 17.57 6.12
CA LEU A 287 0.76 16.72 5.10
C LEU A 287 -0.55 16.08 5.58
N TRP A 288 -0.55 15.50 6.79
CA TRP A 288 -1.78 14.95 7.38
C TRP A 288 -2.84 16.00 7.65
N LYS A 289 -2.47 17.24 8.00
CA LYS A 289 -3.42 18.34 8.18
C LYS A 289 -4.13 18.68 6.86
N ILE A 290 -3.39 18.79 5.76
CA ILE A 290 -3.96 19.00 4.42
C ILE A 290 -4.86 17.83 4.03
N PHE A 291 -4.40 16.60 4.25
CA PHE A 291 -5.15 15.40 3.90
C PHE A 291 -6.45 15.25 4.71
N ALA A 292 -6.41 15.49 6.01
CA ALA A 292 -7.59 15.46 6.88
C ALA A 292 -8.59 16.57 6.53
N TRP A 293 -8.12 17.77 6.18
CA TRP A 293 -8.97 18.84 5.66
C TRP A 293 -9.70 18.39 4.39
N SER A 294 -8.98 17.78 3.44
CA SER A 294 -9.56 17.26 2.20
C SER A 294 -10.60 16.16 2.43
N LEU A 295 -10.31 15.21 3.32
CA LEU A 295 -11.27 14.16 3.69
C LEU A 295 -12.48 14.72 4.45
N THR A 296 -12.30 15.79 5.21
CA THR A 296 -13.42 16.48 5.87
C THR A 296 -14.33 17.16 4.84
N ALA A 297 -13.77 17.80 3.80
CA ALA A 297 -14.57 18.32 2.69
C ALA A 297 -15.33 17.20 1.96
N LEU A 298 -14.66 16.06 1.71
CA LEU A 298 -15.27 14.88 1.13
C LEU A 298 -16.41 14.31 1.99
N TRP A 299 -16.25 14.30 3.31
CA TRP A 299 -17.32 13.93 4.27
C TRP A 299 -18.50 14.89 4.24
N LEU A 300 -18.24 16.20 4.16
CA LEU A 300 -19.29 17.20 4.08
C LEU A 300 -20.08 17.06 2.78
N GLY A 301 -19.42 16.68 1.68
CA GLY A 301 -20.01 16.57 0.34
C GLY A 301 -19.98 17.87 -0.45
N TYR A 302 -19.22 18.86 0.02
CA TYR A 302 -19.16 20.21 -0.57
C TYR A 302 -17.71 20.67 -0.74
N TRP A 303 -17.48 21.42 -1.80
CA TRP A 303 -16.24 22.14 -2.02
C TRP A 303 -15.96 23.07 -0.82
N PRO A 304 -14.76 23.00 -0.24
CA PRO A 304 -14.44 23.79 0.94
C PRO A 304 -14.52 25.28 0.62
N THR A 305 -14.93 26.10 1.60
CA THR A 305 -14.97 27.57 1.43
C THR A 305 -13.65 28.25 1.84
N ARG A 306 -12.74 27.47 2.44
CA ARG A 306 -11.47 27.90 2.99
C ARG A 306 -10.42 26.80 2.79
N ASP A 307 -9.17 27.20 2.66
CA ASP A 307 -8.03 26.28 2.59
C ASP A 307 -7.78 25.55 3.92
N HIS A 308 -6.81 24.64 3.92
CA HIS A 308 -6.41 23.85 5.11
C HIS A 308 -5.85 24.70 6.27
N GLU A 309 -5.56 25.99 6.05
CA GLU A 309 -5.17 26.94 7.09
C GLU A 309 -6.33 27.82 7.57
N GLY A 310 -7.54 27.63 7.01
CA GLY A 310 -8.73 28.42 7.34
C GLY A 310 -8.81 29.76 6.60
N ARG A 311 -7.95 30.01 5.62
CA ARG A 311 -7.96 31.23 4.81
C ARG A 311 -8.97 31.09 3.67
N ARG A 312 -9.61 32.18 3.29
CA ARG A 312 -10.46 32.20 2.08
C ARG A 312 -9.58 32.07 0.84
N PHE A 313 -10.11 31.40 -0.18
CA PHE A 313 -9.44 31.35 -1.47
C PHE A 313 -9.37 32.75 -2.12
N PRO A 314 -8.32 33.05 -2.90
CA PRO A 314 -8.23 34.29 -3.66
C PRO A 314 -9.44 34.49 -4.56
N ALA A 315 -9.97 35.71 -4.64
CA ALA A 315 -11.09 36.02 -5.53
C ALA A 315 -10.72 35.70 -6.99
N GLY A 316 -11.62 35.04 -7.72
CA GLY A 316 -11.41 34.60 -9.10
C GLY A 316 -10.57 33.34 -9.27
N SER A 317 -10.16 32.67 -8.18
CA SER A 317 -9.58 31.32 -8.30
C SER A 317 -10.69 30.28 -8.50
N ILE A 318 -10.37 29.17 -9.18
CA ILE A 318 -11.30 28.04 -9.40
C ILE A 318 -11.87 27.54 -8.07
N GLN A 319 -11.04 27.50 -7.01
CA GLN A 319 -11.49 27.09 -5.68
C GLN A 319 -12.49 28.09 -5.07
N ALA A 320 -12.31 29.40 -5.29
CA ALA A 320 -13.25 30.41 -4.83
C ALA A 320 -14.58 30.34 -5.59
N GLU A 321 -14.55 30.03 -6.89
CA GLU A 321 -15.76 29.84 -7.71
C GLU A 321 -16.55 28.60 -7.28
N ARG A 322 -15.87 27.49 -7.01
CA ARG A 322 -16.48 26.23 -6.57
C ARG A 322 -16.89 26.23 -5.09
N ALA A 323 -16.36 27.15 -4.28
CA ALA A 323 -16.58 27.18 -2.84
C ALA A 323 -18.07 27.04 -2.43
N GLY A 324 -18.38 26.02 -1.62
CA GLY A 324 -19.74 25.76 -1.13
C GLY A 324 -20.65 25.00 -2.10
N GLN A 325 -20.21 24.73 -3.34
CA GLN A 325 -20.96 23.89 -4.27
C GLN A 325 -20.84 22.40 -3.88
N ALA A 326 -21.80 21.58 -4.31
CA ALA A 326 -21.75 20.13 -4.08
C ALA A 326 -20.57 19.49 -4.85
N LEU A 327 -19.91 18.48 -4.26
CA LEU A 327 -18.78 17.80 -4.90
C LEU A 327 -19.21 16.85 -6.02
N ALA A 328 -20.29 16.10 -5.82
CA ALA A 328 -20.65 14.99 -6.71
C ALA A 328 -22.13 14.60 -6.60
N GLY A 329 -23.05 15.50 -6.99
CA GLY A 329 -24.47 15.14 -7.10
C GLY A 329 -25.15 14.60 -5.82
N GLY A 330 -24.62 14.95 -4.64
CA GLY A 330 -25.10 14.44 -3.34
C GLY A 330 -24.30 13.26 -2.77
N PHE A 331 -23.39 12.67 -3.53
CA PHE A 331 -22.44 11.68 -3.02
C PHE A 331 -21.37 12.32 -2.13
N TYR A 332 -20.97 11.61 -1.08
CA TYR A 332 -19.94 12.02 -0.13
C TYR A 332 -19.20 10.80 0.43
N GLY A 333 -17.95 10.98 0.83
CA GLY A 333 -17.11 9.88 1.34
C GLY A 333 -17.13 9.79 2.86
N VAL A 334 -17.21 8.57 3.39
CA VAL A 334 -17.17 8.28 4.82
C VAL A 334 -15.93 7.46 5.13
N LEU A 335 -14.95 8.06 5.81
CA LEU A 335 -13.74 7.33 6.20
C LEU A 335 -14.09 6.24 7.22
N TRP A 336 -14.16 5.00 6.74
CA TRP A 336 -14.58 3.85 7.52
C TRP A 336 -13.42 2.94 7.93
N SER A 337 -12.31 2.97 7.18
CA SER A 337 -11.15 2.12 7.47
C SER A 337 -9.81 2.83 7.28
N LEU A 338 -8.92 2.63 8.24
CA LEU A 338 -7.52 3.01 8.22
C LEU A 338 -6.71 1.71 8.15
N ILE A 339 -6.03 1.50 7.03
CA ILE A 339 -5.35 0.26 6.66
C ILE A 339 -3.83 0.52 6.65
N GLY A 340 -3.07 -0.44 7.17
CA GLY A 340 -1.62 -0.43 7.15
C GLY A 340 -1.07 -1.51 8.06
N ASP A 341 0.25 -1.63 8.10
CA ASP A 341 0.90 -2.53 9.04
C ASP A 341 1.04 -1.89 10.44
N LEU A 342 1.52 -2.67 11.41
CA LEU A 342 1.65 -2.20 12.79
C LEU A 342 2.74 -1.12 12.96
N ASP A 343 3.75 -1.10 12.08
CA ASP A 343 4.80 -0.09 12.10
C ASP A 343 4.26 1.25 11.60
N TYR A 344 3.48 1.26 10.53
CA TYR A 344 2.75 2.44 10.04
C TYR A 344 1.82 3.01 11.11
N PHE A 345 1.01 2.16 11.75
CA PHE A 345 0.11 2.61 12.83
C PHE A 345 0.88 3.27 13.97
N THR A 346 2.01 2.69 14.38
CA THR A 346 2.82 3.23 15.48
C THR A 346 3.55 4.51 15.07
N GLN A 347 4.29 4.47 13.96
CA GLN A 347 5.25 5.50 13.58
C GLN A 347 4.59 6.70 12.89
N ILE A 348 3.53 6.47 12.11
CA ILE A 348 2.88 7.50 11.31
C ILE A 348 1.56 7.95 11.94
N LEU A 349 0.72 7.00 12.36
CA LEU A 349 -0.56 7.33 13.00
C LEU A 349 -0.43 7.56 14.50
N GLN A 350 0.76 7.44 15.09
CA GLN A 350 1.01 7.70 16.52
C GLN A 350 0.08 6.88 17.44
N LEU A 351 -0.21 5.65 17.04
CA LEU A 351 -0.98 4.70 17.83
C LEU A 351 -0.06 3.89 18.75
N PRO A 352 -0.62 3.15 19.73
CA PRO A 352 0.18 2.40 20.67
C PRO A 352 1.15 1.42 19.99
N ASN A 353 2.39 1.40 20.46
CA ASN A 353 3.42 0.49 19.97
C ASN A 353 3.06 -0.95 20.36
N TYR A 354 3.02 -1.86 19.40
CA TYR A 354 2.63 -3.26 19.57
C TYR A 354 3.57 -4.11 20.45
N ASN A 355 4.71 -3.55 20.88
CA ASN A 355 5.62 -4.12 21.87
C ASN A 355 5.46 -3.50 23.27
N ASN A 356 4.54 -2.54 23.45
CA ASN A 356 4.30 -1.91 24.74
C ASN A 356 3.71 -2.91 25.75
N ALA A 357 4.21 -2.91 26.98
CA ALA A 357 3.80 -3.82 28.03
C ALA A 357 2.36 -3.58 28.52
N THR A 358 1.88 -2.33 28.54
CA THR A 358 0.61 -1.96 29.19
C THR A 358 -0.53 -1.64 28.22
N MET A 359 -0.25 -1.54 26.91
CA MET A 359 -1.26 -1.29 25.86
C MET A 359 -0.66 -1.50 24.46
N PRO A 360 -0.48 -2.74 23.99
CA PRO A 360 0.08 -2.99 22.66
C PRO A 360 -0.97 -2.89 21.53
N CYS A 361 -2.26 -2.74 21.86
CA CYS A 361 -3.34 -2.75 20.87
C CYS A 361 -3.94 -1.35 20.66
N PRO A 362 -4.18 -0.92 19.41
CA PRO A 362 -4.90 0.33 19.14
C PRO A 362 -6.40 0.24 19.45
N LEU A 363 -6.98 -0.97 19.51
CA LEU A 363 -8.42 -1.20 19.65
C LEU A 363 -8.89 -1.50 21.08
N CYS A 364 -7.99 -1.90 21.98
CA CYS A 364 -8.34 -2.24 23.36
C CYS A 364 -7.19 -1.96 24.33
N ARG A 365 -7.46 -2.14 25.63
CA ARG A 365 -6.47 -1.96 26.71
C ARG A 365 -5.88 -3.29 27.18
N ALA A 366 -5.63 -4.21 26.26
CA ALA A 366 -4.89 -5.44 26.58
C ALA A 366 -3.47 -5.10 27.07
N SER A 367 -2.83 -6.05 27.74
CA SER A 367 -1.44 -5.95 28.24
C SER A 367 -0.61 -7.12 27.74
N LEU A 368 0.71 -7.07 27.91
CA LEU A 368 1.62 -8.18 27.58
C LEU A 368 1.49 -9.36 28.57
N SER A 369 1.08 -9.08 29.81
CA SER A 369 0.96 -10.07 30.87
C SER A 369 -0.14 -9.70 31.87
N GLY A 370 -0.49 -10.62 32.77
CA GLY A 370 -1.54 -10.43 33.77
C GLY A 370 -2.95 -10.73 33.23
N ASN A 371 -3.97 -10.26 33.95
CA ASN A 371 -5.37 -10.61 33.68
C ASN A 371 -5.88 -10.08 32.31
N LEU A 372 -5.30 -8.98 31.81
CA LEU A 372 -5.63 -8.39 30.52
C LEU A 372 -4.69 -8.84 29.40
N THR A 373 -3.96 -9.94 29.57
CA THR A 373 -2.98 -10.40 28.58
C THR A 373 -3.61 -10.61 27.20
N TRP A 374 -2.96 -10.05 26.16
CA TRP A 374 -3.42 -10.18 24.77
C TRP A 374 -3.43 -11.64 24.28
N SER A 375 -2.66 -12.51 24.93
CA SER A 375 -2.55 -13.94 24.60
C SER A 375 -3.68 -14.80 25.19
N ASN A 376 -4.65 -14.21 25.91
CA ASN A 376 -5.86 -14.91 26.31
C ASN A 376 -6.88 -14.84 25.16
N PHE A 377 -6.99 -15.91 24.38
CA PHE A 377 -7.86 -15.96 23.19
C PHE A 377 -9.28 -16.46 23.47
N SER A 378 -9.64 -16.71 24.74
CA SER A 378 -10.99 -17.19 25.08
C SER A 378 -12.07 -16.17 24.71
N SER A 379 -13.29 -16.66 24.49
CA SER A 379 -14.47 -15.80 24.26
C SER A 379 -14.78 -14.93 25.48
N THR A 380 -14.35 -15.34 26.68
CA THR A 380 -14.52 -14.63 27.95
C THR A 380 -13.25 -13.87 28.38
N ALA A 381 -12.30 -13.63 27.47
CA ALA A 381 -11.04 -12.99 27.82
C ALA A 381 -11.28 -11.57 28.39
N PRO A 382 -10.70 -11.20 29.55
CA PRO A 382 -11.02 -9.94 30.22
C PRO A 382 -10.72 -8.68 29.42
N TRP A 383 -9.72 -8.71 28.52
CA TRP A 383 -9.41 -7.56 27.65
C TRP A 383 -10.54 -7.22 26.67
N ARG A 384 -11.45 -8.16 26.36
CA ARG A 384 -12.59 -7.89 25.47
C ARG A 384 -13.51 -6.81 26.04
N ALA A 385 -13.62 -6.74 27.38
CA ALA A 385 -14.38 -5.71 28.08
C ALA A 385 -13.66 -4.34 28.09
N THR A 386 -12.40 -4.27 27.65
CA THR A 386 -11.59 -3.04 27.61
C THR A 386 -11.42 -2.48 26.20
N MET A 387 -12.18 -2.98 25.22
CA MET A 387 -12.26 -2.40 23.88
C MET A 387 -12.70 -0.93 23.97
N TRP A 388 -12.09 -0.11 23.11
CA TRP A 388 -12.46 1.29 23.01
C TRP A 388 -13.90 1.44 22.54
N ARG A 389 -14.54 2.53 22.99
CA ARG A 389 -15.73 3.10 22.36
C ARG A 389 -15.33 4.44 21.74
N PRO A 390 -15.99 4.93 20.68
CA PRO A 390 -15.58 6.18 20.02
C PRO A 390 -15.43 7.33 21.03
N HIS A 391 -16.45 7.56 21.86
CA HIS A 391 -16.42 8.63 22.85
C HIS A 391 -15.32 8.47 23.91
N THR A 392 -15.13 7.26 24.44
CA THR A 392 -14.12 7.01 25.48
C THR A 392 -12.70 7.12 24.94
N TRP A 393 -12.48 6.78 23.67
CA TRP A 393 -11.21 6.99 22.99
C TRP A 393 -10.93 8.48 22.75
N HIS A 394 -11.91 9.26 22.31
CA HIS A 394 -11.75 10.70 22.14
C HIS A 394 -11.48 11.45 23.45
N LEU A 395 -11.89 10.91 24.60
CA LEU A 395 -11.56 11.47 25.91
C LEU A 395 -10.21 11.00 26.46
N TRP A 396 -9.59 9.98 25.87
CA TRP A 396 -8.32 9.47 26.35
C TRP A 396 -7.19 10.51 26.12
N PRO A 397 -6.45 10.93 27.17
CA PRO A 397 -5.42 11.95 27.04
C PRO A 397 -4.23 11.56 26.14
N ASP A 398 -3.88 10.27 26.12
CA ASP A 398 -2.74 9.75 25.35
C ASP A 398 -3.14 9.22 23.97
N ARG A 399 -4.35 9.54 23.50
CA ARG A 399 -4.78 9.19 22.14
C ARG A 399 -3.86 9.84 21.09
N SER A 400 -3.84 9.25 19.90
CA SER A 400 -3.11 9.81 18.77
C SER A 400 -3.49 11.26 18.50
N ARG A 401 -2.46 12.08 18.21
CA ARG A 401 -2.61 13.48 17.79
C ARG A 401 -2.54 13.65 16.28
N ASN A 402 -2.51 12.56 15.52
CA ASN A 402 -2.49 12.62 14.07
C ASN A 402 -3.78 13.33 13.56
N PRO A 403 -3.67 14.33 12.66
CA PRO A 403 -4.82 15.07 12.15
C PRO A 403 -5.93 14.21 11.52
N VAL A 404 -5.66 12.98 11.06
CA VAL A 404 -6.69 12.09 10.51
C VAL A 404 -7.81 11.81 11.52
N PHE A 405 -7.52 11.81 12.82
CA PHE A 405 -8.50 11.60 13.89
C PHE A 405 -9.30 12.87 14.26
N SER A 406 -9.13 13.96 13.51
CA SER A 406 -9.98 15.16 13.59
C SER A 406 -11.16 15.12 12.62
N ILE A 407 -11.17 14.15 11.69
CA ILE A 407 -12.26 13.96 10.73
C ILE A 407 -13.52 13.49 11.49
N PRO A 408 -14.72 14.02 11.17
CA PRO A 408 -15.95 13.61 11.83
C PRO A 408 -16.17 12.09 11.81
N GLY A 409 -16.40 11.51 13.00
CA GLY A 409 -16.67 10.09 13.17
C GLY A 409 -15.44 9.20 13.29
N VAL A 410 -14.22 9.72 13.07
CA VAL A 410 -12.99 8.93 13.04
C VAL A 410 -12.36 8.81 14.43
N SER A 411 -12.16 7.58 14.88
CA SER A 411 -11.54 7.17 16.13
C SER A 411 -10.55 6.02 15.90
N SER A 412 -9.99 5.42 16.96
CA SER A 412 -9.20 4.19 16.78
C SER A 412 -10.00 3.02 16.23
N LEU A 413 -11.33 3.03 16.34
CA LEU A 413 -12.18 1.92 15.86
C LEU A 413 -12.29 1.85 14.34
N GLN A 414 -11.78 2.85 13.62
CA GLN A 414 -11.59 2.78 12.17
C GLN A 414 -10.29 2.04 11.79
N ILE A 415 -9.44 1.67 12.75
CA ILE A 415 -8.22 0.91 12.45
C ILE A 415 -8.59 -0.51 12.03
N ALA A 416 -8.31 -0.82 10.77
CA ALA A 416 -8.41 -2.16 10.21
C ALA A 416 -7.07 -2.88 10.44
N LEU A 417 -7.05 -3.76 11.44
CA LEU A 417 -5.87 -4.57 11.72
C LEU A 417 -5.65 -5.56 10.57
N ASP A 418 -4.52 -5.40 9.87
CA ASP A 418 -4.28 -6.12 8.63
C ASP A 418 -4.16 -7.64 8.83
N TYR A 419 -5.06 -8.37 8.17
CA TYR A 419 -5.09 -9.82 8.13
C TYR A 419 -3.83 -10.40 7.49
N MET A 420 -3.30 -9.77 6.44
CA MET A 420 -2.13 -10.27 5.72
C MET A 420 -0.88 -10.26 6.61
N HIS A 421 -0.62 -9.14 7.29
CA HIS A 421 0.51 -9.00 8.21
C HIS A 421 0.33 -9.76 9.52
N SER A 422 -0.91 -9.95 9.99
CA SER A 422 -1.21 -10.59 11.28
C SER A 422 -1.32 -12.11 11.17
N LYS A 423 -1.94 -12.61 10.10
CA LYS A 423 -2.03 -14.04 9.80
C LYS A 423 -0.81 -14.51 9.01
N TYR A 424 -0.69 -14.16 7.73
CA TYR A 424 0.33 -14.75 6.85
C TYR A 424 1.75 -14.40 7.29
N LEU A 425 2.08 -13.12 7.43
CA LEU A 425 3.42 -12.67 7.86
C LEU A 425 3.58 -12.58 9.38
N GLY A 426 2.57 -13.03 10.12
CA GLY A 426 2.54 -13.06 11.57
C GLY A 426 2.44 -14.50 12.04
N THR A 427 1.23 -14.92 12.38
CA THR A 427 0.91 -16.20 13.00
C THR A 427 1.37 -17.42 12.17
N ASP A 428 1.05 -17.46 10.88
CA ASP A 428 1.28 -18.62 10.02
C ASP A 428 2.77 -18.91 9.82
N GLN A 429 3.61 -17.88 9.68
CA GLN A 429 5.06 -18.09 9.55
C GLN A 429 5.66 -18.83 10.76
N PHE A 430 5.19 -18.54 11.98
CA PHE A 430 5.66 -19.24 13.18
C PHE A 430 5.06 -20.64 13.30
N GLN A 431 3.76 -20.79 13.02
CA GLN A 431 3.09 -22.10 13.02
C GLN A 431 3.74 -23.04 12.00
N PHE A 432 3.80 -22.64 10.73
CA PHE A 432 4.32 -23.46 9.64
C PHE A 432 5.82 -23.71 9.78
N GLY A 433 6.58 -22.70 10.25
CA GLY A 433 8.00 -22.89 10.55
C GLY A 433 8.24 -23.95 11.62
N SER A 434 7.40 -23.96 12.66
CA SER A 434 7.51 -24.93 13.77
C SER A 434 7.11 -26.33 13.36
N VAL A 435 6.03 -26.48 12.58
CA VAL A 435 5.61 -27.78 12.02
C VAL A 435 6.69 -28.35 11.10
N LEU A 436 7.29 -27.53 10.22
CA LEU A 436 8.40 -27.98 9.39
C LEU A 436 9.62 -28.38 10.21
N SER A 437 9.94 -27.63 11.26
CA SER A 437 11.00 -28.01 12.20
C SER A 437 10.73 -29.36 12.86
N LEU A 438 9.51 -29.58 13.38
CA LEU A 438 9.13 -30.87 13.95
C LEU A 438 9.25 -32.01 12.93
N LEU A 439 8.70 -31.83 11.73
CA LEU A 439 8.80 -32.84 10.67
C LEU A 439 10.25 -33.22 10.39
N VAL A 440 11.11 -32.21 10.23
CA VAL A 440 12.48 -32.38 9.76
C VAL A 440 13.43 -32.87 10.84
N TYR A 441 13.26 -32.46 12.09
CA TYR A 441 14.20 -32.76 13.17
C TYR A 441 13.72 -33.85 14.13
N ASP A 442 12.41 -34.01 14.31
CA ASP A 442 11.85 -34.78 15.42
C ASP A 442 10.93 -35.92 15.00
N VAL A 443 10.29 -35.84 13.81
CA VAL A 443 9.26 -36.81 13.37
C VAL A 443 9.75 -37.75 12.26
N MET A 444 10.42 -37.23 11.23
CA MET A 444 10.86 -38.05 10.09
C MET A 444 12.22 -38.72 10.33
N ASP A 445 12.37 -39.95 9.87
CA ASP A 445 13.59 -40.77 10.05
C ASP A 445 14.27 -41.13 8.70
N GLU A 446 14.22 -40.24 7.70
CA GLU A 446 14.90 -40.44 6.40
C GLU A 446 16.42 -40.16 6.49
N GLY A 447 17.01 -40.26 7.68
CA GLY A 447 18.42 -40.01 7.95
C GLY A 447 18.71 -38.61 8.52
N SER A 448 19.21 -37.69 7.69
CA SER A 448 19.60 -36.34 8.14
C SER A 448 18.47 -35.31 7.98
N PRO A 449 18.50 -34.18 8.70
CA PRO A 449 17.53 -33.09 8.50
C PRO A 449 17.46 -32.59 7.04
N GLU A 450 18.57 -32.62 6.30
CA GLU A 450 18.60 -32.26 4.89
C GLU A 450 17.86 -33.28 4.01
N LEU A 451 17.96 -34.58 4.32
CA LEU A 451 17.23 -35.63 3.62
C LEU A 451 15.73 -35.57 3.93
N ASN A 452 15.37 -35.36 5.20
CA ASN A 452 13.99 -35.12 5.62
C ASN A 452 13.39 -33.91 4.89
N LEU A 453 14.12 -32.80 4.79
CA LEU A 453 13.69 -31.62 4.04
C LEU A 453 13.55 -31.90 2.54
N ALA A 454 14.46 -32.67 1.95
CA ALA A 454 14.37 -33.06 0.53
C ALA A 454 13.12 -33.91 0.27
N ALA A 455 12.78 -34.83 1.18
CA ALA A 455 11.55 -35.63 1.12
C ALA A 455 10.30 -34.75 1.24
N CYS A 456 10.26 -33.82 2.21
CA CYS A 456 9.20 -32.82 2.34
C CYS A 456 9.01 -32.02 1.05
N TRP A 457 10.11 -31.53 0.46
CA TRP A 457 10.05 -30.73 -0.76
C TRP A 457 9.59 -31.54 -1.98
N ARG A 458 9.98 -32.82 -2.08
CA ARG A 458 9.47 -33.74 -3.11
C ARG A 458 7.96 -33.90 -3.01
N PHE A 459 7.44 -34.14 -1.80
CA PHE A 459 6.00 -34.22 -1.54
C PHE A 459 5.29 -32.92 -1.95
N MET A 460 5.80 -31.77 -1.51
CA MET A 460 5.18 -30.47 -1.81
C MET A 460 5.09 -30.18 -3.31
N ARG A 461 6.14 -30.48 -4.08
CA ARG A 461 6.12 -30.30 -5.54
C ARG A 461 5.04 -31.14 -6.20
N GLU A 462 4.89 -32.38 -5.76
CA GLU A 462 3.87 -33.27 -6.30
C GLU A 462 2.47 -32.80 -5.91
N TYR A 463 2.27 -32.40 -4.65
CA TYR A 463 1.01 -31.79 -4.22
C TYR A 463 0.65 -30.56 -5.06
N TYR A 464 1.58 -29.63 -5.24
CA TYR A 464 1.37 -28.44 -6.07
C TYR A 464 1.03 -28.77 -7.52
N ARG A 465 1.58 -29.86 -8.06
CA ARG A 465 1.29 -30.35 -9.41
C ARG A 465 -0.14 -30.89 -9.50
N ILE A 466 -0.54 -31.72 -8.55
CA ILE A 466 -1.87 -32.37 -8.51
C ILE A 466 -2.97 -31.35 -8.23
N HIS A 467 -2.79 -30.50 -7.21
CA HIS A 467 -3.83 -29.59 -6.72
C HIS A 467 -3.83 -28.22 -7.40
N GLN A 468 -2.95 -28.00 -8.38
CA GLN A 468 -2.85 -26.75 -9.14
C GLN A 468 -2.76 -25.48 -8.26
N THR A 469 -2.08 -25.56 -7.11
CA THR A 469 -1.99 -24.47 -6.13
C THR A 469 -1.61 -23.14 -6.79
N ALA A 470 -2.39 -22.08 -6.54
CA ALA A 470 -2.31 -20.81 -7.27
C ALA A 470 -0.95 -20.10 -7.12
N VAL A 471 -0.47 -19.96 -5.88
CA VAL A 471 0.87 -19.40 -5.58
C VAL A 471 1.67 -20.43 -4.81
N ARG A 472 2.91 -20.67 -5.25
CA ARG A 472 3.76 -21.75 -4.75
C ARG A 472 5.10 -21.20 -4.31
N PHE A 473 5.68 -21.82 -3.29
CA PHE A 473 7.11 -21.69 -3.05
C PHE A 473 7.90 -22.16 -4.27
N ARG A 474 8.92 -21.39 -4.69
CA ARG A 474 9.80 -21.79 -5.80
C ARG A 474 10.80 -22.87 -5.42
N SER A 475 11.26 -22.85 -4.16
CA SER A 475 12.22 -23.81 -3.62
C SER A 475 12.13 -23.87 -2.11
N MET A 476 12.26 -25.07 -1.55
CA MET A 476 12.38 -25.31 -0.11
C MET A 476 13.56 -26.26 0.16
N SER A 477 14.75 -25.89 -0.31
CA SER A 477 15.95 -26.74 -0.27
C SER A 477 16.95 -26.42 0.85
N ARG A 478 16.64 -25.45 1.73
CA ARG A 478 17.55 -25.01 2.79
C ARG A 478 16.84 -24.96 4.13
N LEU A 479 17.43 -25.55 5.16
CA LEU A 479 16.92 -25.51 6.53
C LEU A 479 16.68 -24.07 7.02
N THR A 480 17.51 -23.12 6.56
CA THR A 480 17.39 -21.68 6.89
C THR A 480 16.11 -21.01 6.38
N MET A 481 15.29 -21.71 5.61
CA MET A 481 13.94 -21.28 5.24
C MET A 481 13.01 -21.20 6.45
N PHE A 482 13.20 -22.05 7.46
CA PHE A 482 12.36 -22.06 8.66
C PHE A 482 13.18 -22.06 9.97
N THR A 483 14.47 -22.40 9.93
CA THR A 483 15.36 -22.27 11.10
C THR A 483 15.99 -20.89 11.21
N ARG A 484 16.24 -20.44 12.43
CA ARG A 484 16.81 -19.13 12.75
C ARG A 484 18.02 -19.27 13.67
N ARG A 485 18.93 -18.30 13.59
CA ARG A 485 20.07 -18.20 14.52
C ARG A 485 19.63 -17.88 15.95
N SER A 486 18.52 -17.15 16.09
CA SER A 486 17.93 -16.76 17.37
C SER A 486 16.41 -16.74 17.26
N GLY A 487 15.77 -17.12 18.37
CA GLY A 487 14.32 -17.30 18.46
C GLY A 487 13.85 -18.63 17.84
N GLY A 488 12.54 -18.87 17.97
CA GLY A 488 11.88 -20.04 17.42
C GLY A 488 11.86 -20.13 15.90
N PRO A 489 11.53 -21.32 15.34
CA PRO A 489 11.32 -21.50 13.91
C PRO A 489 10.33 -20.49 13.33
N LYS A 490 10.63 -20.00 12.13
CA LYS A 490 9.79 -19.06 11.39
C LYS A 490 10.03 -19.25 9.91
N LEU A 491 8.99 -19.69 9.20
CA LEU A 491 9.02 -19.86 7.74
C LEU A 491 9.21 -18.50 7.06
N ARG A 492 10.17 -18.43 6.14
CA ARG A 492 10.43 -17.26 5.30
C ARG A 492 9.67 -17.45 3.98
N GLY A 493 8.82 -16.48 3.64
CA GLY A 493 8.08 -16.46 2.39
C GLY A 493 7.31 -15.16 2.23
N LYS A 494 6.89 -14.86 1.01
CA LYS A 494 5.95 -13.76 0.75
C LYS A 494 4.57 -14.10 1.28
N ALA A 495 3.76 -13.10 1.64
CA ALA A 495 2.42 -13.33 2.18
C ALA A 495 1.58 -14.24 1.29
N ALA A 496 1.62 -14.01 -0.03
CA ALA A 496 0.93 -14.86 -1.01
C ALA A 496 1.45 -16.31 -1.03
N GLU A 497 2.75 -16.57 -0.81
CA GLU A 497 3.26 -17.94 -0.72
C GLU A 497 2.79 -18.63 0.57
N ILE A 498 2.80 -17.89 1.70
CA ILE A 498 2.34 -18.42 3.00
C ILE A 498 0.85 -18.75 2.97
N ARG A 499 0.03 -17.87 2.39
CA ARG A 499 -1.43 -18.05 2.26
C ARG A 499 -1.82 -19.43 1.71
N TYR A 500 -1.17 -19.87 0.65
CA TYR A 500 -1.48 -21.14 -0.01
C TYR A 500 -0.70 -22.34 0.55
N PHE A 501 0.17 -22.15 1.55
CA PHE A 501 1.03 -23.20 2.08
C PHE A 501 0.32 -24.14 3.07
N GLY A 502 -0.75 -23.67 3.73
CA GLY A 502 -1.41 -24.42 4.79
C GLY A 502 -1.91 -25.81 4.36
N GLU A 503 -2.53 -25.91 3.18
CA GLU A 503 -3.11 -27.18 2.71
C GLU A 503 -2.05 -28.26 2.45
N VAL A 504 -0.96 -27.90 1.75
CA VAL A 504 0.12 -28.84 1.47
C VAL A 504 0.84 -29.25 2.75
N LEU A 505 0.99 -28.33 3.70
CA LEU A 505 1.62 -28.64 4.99
C LEU A 505 0.74 -29.56 5.84
N LEU A 506 -0.58 -29.37 5.83
CA LEU A 506 -1.53 -30.26 6.50
C LEU A 506 -1.48 -31.66 5.89
N ALA A 507 -1.47 -31.78 4.56
CA ALA A 507 -1.38 -33.07 3.87
C ALA A 507 -0.04 -33.79 4.19
N LEU A 508 1.05 -33.04 4.18
CA LEU A 508 2.37 -33.55 4.55
C LEU A 508 2.40 -34.00 6.01
N TRP A 509 1.93 -33.17 6.94
CA TRP A 509 1.88 -33.51 8.37
C TRP A 509 1.07 -34.78 8.63
N THR A 510 -0.09 -34.91 8.00
CA THR A 510 -0.98 -36.09 8.13
C THR A 510 -0.30 -37.39 7.67
N THR A 511 0.70 -37.31 6.78
CA THR A 511 1.45 -38.49 6.32
C THR A 511 2.39 -39.05 7.39
N TYR A 512 2.90 -38.19 8.28
CA TYR A 512 3.96 -38.55 9.23
C TYR A 512 3.53 -38.44 10.70
N CYS A 513 2.37 -37.85 11.00
CA CYS A 513 1.94 -37.67 12.37
C CYS A 513 1.57 -39.02 13.04
N ASN A 514 1.97 -39.19 14.30
CA ASN A 514 1.49 -40.25 15.17
C ASN A 514 0.23 -39.83 15.94
N ASP A 515 -0.91 -40.45 15.63
CA ASP A 515 -2.21 -40.23 16.29
C ASP A 515 -2.30 -40.83 17.71
N GLU A 516 -1.25 -41.44 18.25
CA GLU A 516 -1.20 -41.79 19.68
C GLU A 516 -0.67 -40.62 20.53
N LEU A 517 -0.01 -39.62 19.90
CA LEU A 517 0.57 -38.47 20.60
C LEU A 517 -0.42 -37.31 20.65
N LEU A 518 -0.77 -36.84 21.86
CA LEU A 518 -1.67 -35.70 22.06
C LEU A 518 -1.16 -34.43 21.35
N VAL A 519 0.13 -34.13 21.46
CA VAL A 519 0.75 -32.96 20.82
C VAL A 519 0.62 -33.02 19.29
N HIS A 520 0.69 -34.22 18.69
CA HIS A 520 0.48 -34.37 17.25
C HIS A 520 -0.97 -34.13 16.85
N LYS A 521 -1.94 -34.59 17.65
CA LYS A 521 -3.37 -34.28 17.44
C LYS A 521 -3.63 -32.78 17.50
N GLN A 522 -3.00 -32.09 18.46
CA GLN A 522 -3.10 -30.63 18.59
C GLN A 522 -2.53 -29.92 17.35
N VAL A 523 -1.37 -30.35 16.83
CA VAL A 523 -0.80 -29.81 15.58
C VAL A 523 -1.74 -30.06 14.39
N THR A 524 -2.26 -31.28 14.25
CA THR A 524 -3.24 -31.62 13.19
C THR A 524 -4.47 -30.72 13.26
N LEU A 525 -5.03 -30.51 14.46
CA LEU A 525 -6.20 -29.67 14.64
C LEU A 525 -5.90 -28.19 14.36
N LEU A 526 -4.74 -27.69 14.80
CA LEU A 526 -4.27 -26.33 14.51
C LEU A 526 -4.19 -26.09 12.99
N LEU A 527 -3.57 -27.02 12.25
CA LEU A 527 -3.45 -26.91 10.80
C LEU A 527 -4.82 -26.99 10.10
N LYS A 528 -5.73 -27.87 10.57
CA LYS A 528 -7.11 -27.96 10.06
C LYS A 528 -7.87 -26.65 10.26
N ARG A 529 -7.78 -26.03 11.44
CA ARG A 529 -8.43 -24.73 11.72
C ARG A 529 -7.82 -23.61 10.88
N ASN A 530 -6.49 -23.60 10.72
CA ASN A 530 -5.80 -22.64 9.87
C ASN A 530 -6.27 -22.73 8.40
N VAL A 531 -6.28 -23.94 7.83
CA VAL A 531 -6.75 -24.20 6.45
C VAL A 531 -8.23 -23.84 6.29
N PHE A 532 -9.06 -24.16 7.28
CA PHE A 532 -10.48 -23.82 7.26
C PHE A 532 -10.69 -22.30 7.13
N MET A 533 -9.96 -21.49 7.90
CA MET A 533 -10.04 -20.03 7.79
C MET A 533 -9.70 -19.54 6.36
N GLU A 534 -8.68 -20.12 5.72
CA GLU A 534 -8.30 -19.73 4.35
C GLU A 534 -9.33 -20.13 3.30
N ARG A 535 -9.98 -21.27 3.48
CA ARG A 535 -11.10 -21.68 2.63
C ARG A 535 -12.27 -20.71 2.75
N MET A 536 -12.66 -20.34 3.98
CA MET A 536 -13.72 -19.35 4.19
C MET A 536 -13.44 -18.02 3.47
N ILE A 537 -12.22 -17.48 3.58
CA ILE A 537 -11.85 -16.22 2.88
C ILE A 537 -11.86 -16.38 1.35
N THR A 538 -11.58 -17.58 0.85
CA THR A 538 -11.55 -17.87 -0.59
C THR A 538 -12.95 -18.15 -1.15
N GLU A 539 -13.81 -18.80 -0.37
CA GLU A 539 -15.22 -19.07 -0.71
C GLU A 539 -16.04 -17.78 -0.72
N HIS A 540 -15.82 -16.90 0.27
CA HIS A 540 -16.53 -15.62 0.43
C HIS A 540 -15.74 -14.42 -0.10
N GLN A 541 -15.01 -14.63 -1.19
CA GLN A 541 -14.02 -13.66 -1.64
C GLN A 541 -14.67 -12.36 -2.20
N SER A 542 -15.87 -12.46 -2.76
CA SER A 542 -16.64 -11.31 -3.27
C SER A 542 -17.34 -10.52 -2.18
N ASP A 543 -17.44 -11.07 -0.98
CA ASP A 543 -18.38 -10.58 0.01
C ASP A 543 -17.76 -9.43 0.82
N LEU A 544 -18.51 -8.34 0.98
CA LEU A 544 -18.09 -7.20 1.80
C LEU A 544 -18.01 -7.55 3.29
N PHE A 545 -18.70 -8.61 3.70
CA PHE A 545 -18.75 -9.14 5.06
C PHE A 545 -19.18 -10.61 5.02
N LEU A 546 -18.83 -11.36 6.07
CA LEU A 546 -19.34 -12.73 6.23
C LEU A 546 -20.72 -12.70 6.87
N ASP A 547 -21.64 -13.50 6.33
CA ASP A 547 -22.96 -13.75 6.94
C ASP A 547 -22.81 -14.36 8.34
N ASP A 548 -23.86 -14.26 9.16
CA ASP A 548 -23.80 -14.60 10.59
C ASP A 548 -23.27 -16.03 10.87
N GLY A 549 -23.71 -17.01 10.09
CA GLY A 549 -23.22 -18.40 10.19
C GLY A 549 -21.73 -18.54 9.81
N PRO A 550 -21.35 -18.22 8.55
CA PRO A 550 -19.96 -18.14 8.12
C PRO A 550 -19.03 -17.36 9.06
N ALA A 551 -19.47 -16.19 9.53
CA ALA A 551 -18.71 -15.35 10.44
C ALA A 551 -18.46 -16.02 11.79
N ALA A 552 -19.48 -16.63 12.38
CA ALA A 552 -19.36 -17.35 13.65
C ALA A 552 -18.38 -18.55 13.52
N LEU A 553 -18.48 -19.31 12.44
CA LEU A 553 -17.56 -20.42 12.16
C LEU A 553 -16.11 -19.93 11.97
N PHE A 554 -15.94 -18.83 11.25
CA PHE A 554 -14.63 -18.22 11.01
C PHE A 554 -13.99 -17.71 12.31
N GLN A 555 -14.78 -17.03 13.16
CA GLN A 555 -14.35 -16.54 14.48
C GLN A 555 -13.98 -17.69 15.41
N GLN A 556 -14.81 -18.73 15.45
CA GLN A 556 -14.53 -19.93 16.25
C GLN A 556 -13.25 -20.62 15.78
N ALA A 557 -13.06 -20.78 14.46
CA ALA A 557 -11.85 -21.38 13.91
C ALA A 557 -10.59 -20.57 14.26
N CYS A 558 -10.67 -19.24 14.23
CA CYS A 558 -9.60 -18.36 14.68
C CYS A 558 -9.28 -18.57 16.17
N ALA A 559 -10.30 -18.55 17.03
CA ALA A 559 -10.13 -18.74 18.47
C ALA A 559 -9.51 -20.11 18.79
N ASP A 560 -10.06 -21.19 18.22
CA ASP A 560 -9.54 -22.55 18.38
C ASP A 560 -8.07 -22.64 17.95
N MET A 561 -7.75 -22.10 16.76
CA MET A 561 -6.39 -22.10 16.23
C MET A 561 -5.42 -21.37 17.17
N LEU A 562 -5.81 -20.20 17.69
CA LEU A 562 -4.94 -19.39 18.54
C LEU A 562 -4.77 -19.98 19.95
N VAL A 563 -5.82 -20.60 20.51
CA VAL A 563 -5.71 -21.36 21.77
C VAL A 563 -4.74 -22.53 21.60
N LEU A 564 -4.91 -23.35 20.56
CA LEU A 564 -3.99 -24.46 20.26
C LEU A 564 -2.56 -23.96 20.03
N HIS A 565 -2.39 -22.81 19.38
CA HIS A 565 -1.07 -22.23 19.16
C HIS A 565 -0.39 -21.87 20.49
N GLY A 566 -1.14 -21.27 21.43
CA GLY A 566 -0.65 -20.96 22.77
C GLY A 566 -0.33 -22.21 23.60
N GLU A 567 -1.17 -23.25 23.54
CA GLU A 567 -0.94 -24.53 24.23
C GLU A 567 0.33 -25.22 23.72
N LEU A 568 0.52 -25.28 22.40
CA LEU A 568 1.71 -25.86 21.79
C LEU A 568 2.97 -25.06 22.16
N ALA A 569 2.89 -23.72 22.17
CA ALA A 569 4.00 -22.87 22.61
C ALA A 569 4.42 -23.17 24.05
N LEU A 570 3.45 -23.35 24.96
CA LEU A 570 3.71 -23.69 26.36
C LEU A 570 4.30 -25.11 26.49
N HIS A 571 3.74 -26.09 25.78
CA HIS A 571 4.24 -27.46 25.78
C HIS A 571 5.72 -27.52 25.37
N PHE A 572 6.06 -26.98 24.19
CA PHE A 572 7.44 -27.01 23.71
C PHE A 572 8.39 -26.15 24.55
N SER A 573 7.91 -25.03 25.11
CA SER A 573 8.71 -24.24 26.06
C SER A 573 9.03 -25.03 27.34
N ALA A 574 8.12 -25.87 27.83
CA ALA A 574 8.37 -26.74 28.98
C ALA A 574 9.43 -27.81 28.67
N GLU A 575 9.56 -28.22 27.41
CA GLU A 575 10.60 -29.13 26.92
C GLU A 575 11.92 -28.41 26.57
N GLY A 576 12.03 -27.11 26.83
CA GLY A 576 13.23 -26.32 26.51
C GLY A 576 13.38 -25.98 25.02
N MET A 577 12.34 -26.19 24.22
CA MET A 577 12.26 -25.83 22.81
C MET A 577 11.52 -24.51 22.61
N GLN A 578 11.86 -23.77 21.56
CA GLN A 578 11.20 -22.50 21.22
C GLN A 578 10.25 -22.66 20.03
N TYR A 579 9.49 -23.74 19.97
CA TYR A 579 8.52 -23.96 18.89
C TYR A 579 7.24 -23.19 19.15
N PHE A 580 6.52 -22.86 18.07
CA PHE A 580 5.22 -22.19 18.09
C PHE A 580 5.24 -20.81 18.80
N ALA A 581 6.31 -20.04 18.58
CA ALA A 581 6.46 -18.73 19.21
C ALA A 581 5.26 -17.80 18.89
N LEU A 582 4.62 -17.31 19.95
CA LEU A 582 3.45 -16.43 19.87
C LEU A 582 3.88 -14.95 19.85
N THR A 583 3.18 -14.13 19.07
CA THR A 583 3.43 -12.67 18.98
C THR A 583 2.13 -11.89 19.11
N SER A 584 2.18 -10.60 19.44
CA SER A 584 0.99 -9.75 19.57
C SER A 584 0.15 -9.67 18.29
N LYS A 585 0.71 -10.04 17.13
CA LYS A 585 -0.03 -10.22 15.88
C LYS A 585 -1.14 -11.28 15.96
N ALA A 586 -1.03 -12.27 16.84
CA ALA A 586 -2.10 -13.23 17.10
C ALA A 586 -3.35 -12.55 17.67
N HIS A 587 -3.17 -11.58 18.57
CA HIS A 587 -4.26 -10.77 19.10
C HIS A 587 -4.86 -9.86 18.03
N MET A 588 -4.03 -9.27 17.17
CA MET A 588 -4.51 -8.45 16.04
C MET A 588 -5.32 -9.27 15.04
N LEU A 589 -4.89 -10.51 14.77
CA LEU A 589 -5.63 -11.47 13.95
C LEU A 589 -7.00 -11.78 14.57
N GLN A 590 -7.10 -11.95 15.89
CA GLN A 590 -8.37 -12.19 16.55
C GLN A 590 -9.34 -11.02 16.38
N HIS A 591 -8.87 -9.77 16.55
CA HIS A 591 -9.68 -8.59 16.26
C HIS A 591 -10.15 -8.54 14.80
N ALA A 592 -9.27 -8.82 13.83
CA ALA A 592 -9.63 -8.86 12.41
C ALA A 592 -10.71 -9.92 12.11
N CYS A 593 -10.63 -11.09 12.76
CA CYS A 593 -11.64 -12.14 12.60
C CYS A 593 -12.96 -11.80 13.30
N ASP A 594 -12.93 -11.16 14.47
CA ASP A 594 -14.12 -10.72 15.20
C ASP A 594 -14.92 -9.67 14.39
N LEU A 595 -14.24 -8.86 13.57
CA LEU A 595 -14.88 -7.88 12.68
C LEU A 595 -15.41 -8.47 11.38
N SER A 596 -15.10 -9.72 11.03
CA SER A 596 -15.47 -10.34 9.74
C SER A 596 -16.98 -10.33 9.45
N ARG A 597 -17.81 -10.37 10.51
CA ARG A 597 -19.28 -10.27 10.42
C ARG A 597 -19.76 -8.92 9.91
N CYS A 598 -18.99 -7.86 10.12
CA CYS A 598 -19.32 -6.49 9.68
C CYS A 598 -18.52 -6.12 8.45
N LEU A 599 -17.26 -6.54 8.36
CA LEU A 599 -16.34 -6.17 7.30
C LEU A 599 -15.36 -7.32 7.05
N SER A 600 -15.38 -7.84 5.82
CA SER A 600 -14.52 -8.93 5.40
C SER A 600 -13.05 -8.52 5.53
N PRO A 601 -12.18 -9.40 6.10
CA PRO A 601 -10.74 -9.13 6.13
C PRO A 601 -10.14 -8.89 4.75
N ARG A 602 -10.75 -9.42 3.69
CA ARG A 602 -10.32 -9.24 2.29
C ARG A 602 -10.53 -7.82 1.78
N THR A 603 -11.52 -7.10 2.29
CA THR A 603 -11.81 -5.72 1.87
C THR A 603 -10.79 -4.74 2.44
N VAL A 604 -10.12 -5.10 3.56
CA VAL A 604 -9.22 -4.19 4.30
C VAL A 604 -7.81 -4.74 4.53
N TRP A 605 -7.42 -5.81 3.83
CA TRP A 605 -6.05 -6.32 3.89
C TRP A 605 -5.05 -5.46 3.09
N CYS A 606 -3.76 -5.60 3.38
CA CYS A 606 -2.73 -4.77 2.73
C CYS A 606 -2.31 -5.21 1.33
N PHE A 607 -2.80 -6.33 0.77
CA PHE A 607 -2.35 -6.81 -0.55
C PHE A 607 -2.52 -5.78 -1.68
N ILE A 608 -3.67 -5.08 -1.70
CA ILE A 608 -3.96 -4.04 -2.72
C ILE A 608 -3.04 -2.83 -2.52
N GLY A 609 -2.84 -2.44 -1.26
CA GLY A 609 -1.94 -1.36 -0.88
C GLY A 609 -0.49 -1.62 -1.28
N GLU A 610 0.04 -2.81 -0.97
CA GLU A 610 1.40 -3.23 -1.34
C GLU A 610 1.59 -3.29 -2.86
N ASP A 611 0.58 -3.74 -3.60
CA ASP A 611 0.62 -3.78 -5.06
C ASP A 611 0.66 -2.36 -5.68
N LEU A 612 -0.03 -1.38 -5.08
CA LEU A 612 0.12 0.03 -5.47
C LEU A 612 1.53 0.54 -5.14
N GLN A 613 2.04 0.26 -3.93
CA GLN A 613 3.38 0.69 -3.53
C GLN A 613 4.47 0.14 -4.44
N GLN A 614 4.37 -1.12 -4.89
CA GLN A 614 5.32 -1.68 -5.84
C GLN A 614 5.30 -0.94 -7.19
N LYS A 615 4.12 -0.47 -7.62
CA LYS A 615 4.01 0.41 -8.80
C LYS A 615 4.64 1.77 -8.53
N LEU A 616 4.34 2.40 -7.40
CA LEU A 616 4.91 3.68 -7.00
C LEU A 616 6.42 3.62 -6.79
N GLN A 617 6.98 2.50 -6.34
CA GLN A 617 8.42 2.26 -6.22
C GLN A 617 9.12 2.40 -7.58
N ARG A 618 8.51 1.90 -8.67
CA ARG A 618 9.03 2.07 -10.04
C ARG A 618 8.95 3.53 -10.49
N VAL A 619 7.82 4.18 -10.26
CA VAL A 619 7.63 5.61 -10.59
C VAL A 619 8.63 6.48 -9.80
N ALA A 620 8.87 6.17 -8.53
CA ALA A 620 9.85 6.84 -7.67
C ALA A 620 11.27 6.64 -8.21
N SER A 621 11.65 5.40 -8.55
CA SER A 621 12.97 5.08 -9.09
C SER A 621 13.31 5.92 -10.33
N MET A 622 12.33 6.16 -11.20
CA MET A 622 12.46 6.99 -12.40
C MET A 622 12.43 8.51 -12.12
N SER A 623 11.99 8.91 -10.93
CA SER A 623 11.80 10.32 -10.55
C SER A 623 12.90 10.84 -9.63
N LEU A 624 13.60 9.96 -8.90
CA LEU A 624 14.66 10.33 -7.95
C LEU A 624 15.94 10.87 -8.62
N LYS A 625 16.25 10.43 -9.84
CA LYS A 625 17.51 10.81 -10.49
C LYS A 625 17.55 12.32 -10.76
N GLY A 626 18.51 13.01 -10.11
CA GLY A 626 18.72 14.45 -10.25
C GLY A 626 17.71 15.32 -9.51
N ASN A 627 16.87 14.76 -8.62
CA ASN A 627 15.87 15.52 -7.88
C ASN A 627 16.07 15.41 -6.36
N VAL A 628 15.84 16.52 -5.66
CA VAL A 628 15.62 16.52 -4.21
C VAL A 628 14.25 15.94 -3.88
N GLY A 629 14.01 15.57 -2.61
CA GLY A 629 12.81 14.85 -2.18
C GLY A 629 11.49 15.42 -2.71
N PRO A 630 11.18 16.70 -2.43
CA PRO A 630 9.93 17.32 -2.88
C PRO A 630 9.77 17.32 -4.40
N ASN A 631 10.83 17.68 -5.14
CA ASN A 631 10.80 17.69 -6.61
C ASN A 631 10.62 16.28 -7.20
N ALA A 632 11.17 15.26 -6.55
CA ALA A 632 10.95 13.87 -6.95
C ALA A 632 9.47 13.50 -6.78
N ILE A 633 8.83 13.87 -5.67
CA ILE A 633 7.40 13.65 -5.44
C ILE A 633 6.54 14.38 -6.48
N ASN A 634 6.83 15.65 -6.78
CA ASN A 634 6.09 16.42 -7.80
C ASN A 634 6.20 15.73 -9.17
N LYS A 635 7.40 15.28 -9.53
CA LYS A 635 7.63 14.53 -10.78
C LYS A 635 6.87 13.19 -10.81
N MET A 636 6.77 12.50 -9.67
CA MET A 636 5.96 11.30 -9.55
C MET A 636 4.47 11.60 -9.77
N PHE A 637 3.92 12.68 -9.20
CA PHE A 637 2.52 13.06 -9.39
C PHE A 637 2.17 13.33 -10.85
N ARG A 638 3.03 14.02 -11.57
CA ARG A 638 2.85 14.28 -13.01
C ARG A 638 2.72 12.97 -13.81
N ARG A 639 3.59 12.00 -13.54
CA ARG A 639 3.52 10.66 -14.15
C ARG A 639 2.28 9.88 -13.70
N TYR A 640 1.97 9.91 -12.41
CA TYR A 640 0.85 9.18 -11.83
C TYR A 640 -0.49 9.68 -12.36
N ARG A 641 -0.69 11.00 -12.44
CA ARG A 641 -1.89 11.61 -13.03
C ARG A 641 -2.07 11.21 -14.48
N LEU A 642 -0.99 11.18 -15.27
CA LEU A 642 -1.04 10.69 -16.66
C LEU A 642 -1.48 9.21 -16.70
N GLY A 643 -0.94 8.39 -15.81
CA GLY A 643 -1.31 6.97 -15.69
C GLY A 643 -2.78 6.77 -15.31
N LEU A 644 -3.31 7.58 -14.39
CA LEU A 644 -4.72 7.57 -14.02
C LEU A 644 -5.63 8.02 -15.17
N ASN A 645 -5.26 9.12 -15.85
CA ASN A 645 -6.02 9.63 -17.01
C ASN A 645 -6.23 8.53 -18.05
N LEU A 646 -5.15 7.85 -18.43
CA LEU A 646 -5.19 6.78 -19.42
C LEU A 646 -6.10 5.62 -18.97
N ILE A 647 -6.12 5.28 -17.68
CA ILE A 647 -6.96 4.20 -17.16
C ILE A 647 -8.44 4.56 -17.25
N PHE A 648 -8.80 5.78 -16.85
CA PHE A 648 -10.19 6.20 -16.83
C PHE A 648 -10.74 6.41 -18.25
N GLU A 649 -9.94 6.95 -19.17
CA GLU A 649 -10.28 7.01 -20.60
C GLU A 649 -10.38 5.65 -21.29
N ALA A 650 -9.81 4.58 -20.71
CA ALA A 650 -10.02 3.22 -21.23
C ALA A 650 -11.38 2.63 -20.85
N SER A 651 -11.98 3.19 -19.81
CA SER A 651 -13.21 2.67 -19.20
C SER A 651 -14.46 3.38 -19.71
N SER A 652 -14.30 4.58 -20.28
CA SER A 652 -15.28 5.34 -21.08
C SER A 652 -15.24 4.91 -22.55
#